data_AF-A0A9W6T413-F1
#
_entry.id   AF-A0A9W6T413-F1
#
_cell.length_a   1.000
_cell.length_b   1.000
_cell.length_c   1.000
_cell.angle_alpha   90.00
_cell.angle_beta   90.00
_cell.angle_gamma   90.00
#
_symmetry.space_group_name_H-M   'P 1'
#
loop_
_entity.id
_entity.type
_entity.pdbx_description
1 polymer ?
#
loop_
_entity_poly.entity_id
_entity_poly.type
_entity_poly.pdbx_seq_one_letter_code
_entity_poly.pdbx_strand_id
1 'polypeptide(L)'
;MSLADQLSGIQEATRTFALDRKKRSNLHSISLIYDSNHAATQDYDSIYLESFEALERLETLDKKFGKFKLSIFSETSINIDRTVQSKEQNDDLNKTIDAFLSLLAPYWHLAISIKAAEWPLRRFQMNVHNSEYFLLSTLPYYDQPIFKRVLYVVTKLPPMFQWLTGFKKLNNKNPSKHSIIKTFNDVEFYNLYSNFLIDEIKRNNQYRKQLVFFVSMAISTLASLASTTSPKLSELVPLSLQVSGSLLTSKDNECKISAYTLLAVLSSAVPLSKDVILASIDTILIHTANSGLSSQAFICILKLYQTIQSGSNDPLPLKTLKNLPSNLLFEEDSTFLELIRSSPFNNSFICSYLRSIIINNLEIDSNIFNTNLKLSKNQLKLICNDSIKKVISKDEKYPIRFTKLFNFISNANYDILLICLKSNKLPIDNLEMILQTTLINENLIKNDITNGKDNNDNDGDEIIYIKEDLETKLEELQSEFETNKSNIDSFLYATKSNDNVFHTLLSLYFKSIQLKITDNFLNVCFNSINSKISFLLRAATSLNAPIKSRTYALKLLNDNLKKLGKKIQTYTILPILCTLLLNESQPIRSNASTVIKTIKESNNGNNSSKELLLSDTIFGKELSAKLALISPKDARQFISNLIEFLPDIELDGKLFHKIFANIVSDRKLGKIVLAFFASFANSIDLPSVKLDLITIIINASRSIKDVKKLVVNLKFLKNKLSI
;
A
#
# COMPACT_ATOMS: atom_id res chain seq x y z
N MET A 1 68.91 3.71 11.61
CA MET A 1 68.74 2.35 11.04
C MET A 1 70.01 1.59 11.35
N SER A 2 69.96 0.59 12.24
CA SER A 2 71.12 -0.19 12.69
C SER A 2 71.53 -1.22 11.62
N LEU A 3 72.80 -1.66 11.62
CA LEU A 3 73.26 -2.80 10.81
C LEU A 3 72.43 -4.06 11.11
N ALA A 4 71.99 -4.23 12.36
CA ALA A 4 71.08 -5.30 12.75
C ALA A 4 69.71 -5.18 12.05
N ASP A 5 69.18 -3.96 11.91
CA ASP A 5 67.91 -3.72 11.21
C ASP A 5 68.05 -4.01 9.71
N GLN A 6 69.17 -3.59 9.10
CA GLN A 6 69.48 -3.85 7.69
C GLN A 6 69.67 -5.35 7.41
N LEU A 7 70.41 -6.07 8.27
CA LEU A 7 70.58 -7.51 8.17
C LEU A 7 69.28 -8.26 8.38
N SER A 8 68.42 -7.79 9.29
CA SER A 8 67.09 -8.37 9.48
C SER A 8 66.23 -8.20 8.23
N GLY A 9 66.23 -7.02 7.60
CA GLY A 9 65.56 -6.79 6.32
C GLY A 9 66.08 -7.68 5.18
N ILE A 10 67.39 -7.89 5.08
CA ILE A 10 68.00 -8.77 4.07
C ILE A 10 67.68 -10.24 4.35
N GLN A 11 67.71 -10.69 5.60
CA GLN A 11 67.31 -12.04 5.99
C GLN A 11 65.83 -12.31 5.70
N GLU A 12 64.98 -11.29 5.86
CA GLU A 12 63.57 -11.36 5.50
C GLU A 12 63.37 -11.51 3.99
N ALA A 13 64.06 -10.71 3.19
CA ALA A 13 64.00 -10.79 1.73
C ALA A 13 64.55 -12.11 1.16
N THR A 14 65.55 -12.71 1.82
CA THR A 14 66.21 -13.95 1.37
C THR A 14 65.68 -15.22 2.05
N ARG A 15 64.55 -15.14 2.77
CA ARG A 15 64.03 -16.23 3.61
C ARG A 15 63.69 -17.51 2.82
N THR A 16 63.11 -17.34 1.64
CA THR A 16 62.67 -18.43 0.75
C THR A 16 63.81 -19.08 -0.03
N PHE A 17 64.98 -18.43 -0.06
CA PHE A 17 66.18 -18.95 -0.70
C PHE A 17 66.89 -19.96 0.20
N ALA A 18 67.01 -21.19 -0.30
CA ALA A 18 67.74 -22.27 0.33
C ALA A 18 69.25 -22.17 0.04
N LEU A 19 69.91 -21.22 0.70
CA LEU A 19 71.35 -20.95 0.56
C LEU A 19 72.21 -22.12 1.08
N ASP A 20 71.74 -22.82 2.12
CA ASP A 20 72.44 -23.97 2.72
C ASP A 20 71.54 -25.21 2.77
N ARG A 21 72.17 -26.41 2.80
CA ARG A 21 71.46 -27.71 2.88
C ARG A 21 70.50 -27.80 4.06
N LYS A 22 70.89 -27.25 5.23
CA LYS A 22 70.04 -27.23 6.43
C LYS A 22 68.78 -26.37 6.23
N LYS A 23 68.93 -25.20 5.60
CA LYS A 23 67.79 -24.32 5.28
C LYS A 23 66.88 -24.94 4.24
N ARG A 24 67.44 -25.62 3.23
CA ARG A 24 66.68 -26.41 2.24
C ARG A 24 65.84 -27.49 2.91
N SER A 25 66.45 -28.30 3.76
CA SER A 25 65.76 -29.37 4.50
C SER A 25 64.66 -28.80 5.40
N ASN A 26 64.91 -27.70 6.12
CA ASN A 26 63.91 -27.05 6.95
C ASN A 26 62.71 -26.53 6.15
N LEU A 27 62.94 -25.85 5.01
CA LEU A 27 61.86 -25.36 4.15
C LEU A 27 61.05 -26.51 3.57
N HIS A 28 61.73 -27.57 3.11
CA HIS A 28 61.10 -28.75 2.53
C HIS A 28 60.30 -29.59 3.53
N SER A 29 60.68 -29.54 4.81
CA SER A 29 60.01 -30.26 5.90
C SER A 29 58.66 -29.66 6.33
N ILE A 30 58.27 -28.50 5.78
CA ILE A 30 56.99 -27.85 6.09
C ILE A 30 55.89 -28.54 5.29
N SER A 31 54.98 -29.20 5.98
CA SER A 31 53.89 -29.99 5.38
C SER A 31 52.56 -29.74 6.11
N LEU A 32 51.43 -29.80 5.39
CA LEU A 32 50.08 -29.78 6.01
C LEU A 32 49.65 -31.17 6.51
N ILE A 33 50.28 -32.24 6.02
CA ILE A 33 49.83 -33.62 6.20
C ILE A 33 50.78 -34.39 7.11
N TYR A 34 52.08 -34.30 6.81
CA TYR A 34 53.13 -35.10 7.40
C TYR A 34 53.88 -34.34 8.49
N ASP A 35 54.47 -35.08 9.43
CA ASP A 35 55.41 -34.48 10.38
C ASP A 35 56.71 -34.05 9.67
N SER A 36 57.45 -33.14 10.30
CA SER A 36 58.66 -32.55 9.71
C SER A 36 59.72 -33.61 9.35
N ASN A 37 59.84 -34.71 10.12
CA ASN A 37 60.83 -35.75 9.83
C ASN A 37 60.46 -36.53 8.57
N HIS A 38 59.21 -36.95 8.44
CA HIS A 38 58.74 -37.67 7.26
C HIS A 38 58.67 -36.76 6.01
N ALA A 39 58.18 -35.54 6.17
CA ALA A 39 58.11 -34.57 5.07
C ALA A 39 59.50 -34.30 4.47
N ALA A 40 60.53 -34.17 5.30
CA ALA A 40 61.89 -33.89 4.85
C ALA A 40 62.49 -35.00 3.94
N THR A 41 62.00 -36.25 4.04
CA THR A 41 62.50 -37.38 3.24
C THR A 41 61.82 -37.57 1.89
N GLN A 42 60.68 -36.92 1.67
CA GLN A 42 59.91 -37.07 0.43
C GLN A 42 60.55 -36.29 -0.72
N ASP A 43 60.45 -36.81 -1.93
CA ASP A 43 60.85 -36.16 -3.17
C ASP A 43 59.67 -35.42 -3.83
N TYR A 44 59.97 -34.47 -4.73
CA TYR A 44 58.92 -33.69 -5.38
C TYR A 44 58.02 -34.54 -6.29
N ASP A 45 58.55 -35.59 -6.93
CA ASP A 45 57.77 -36.46 -7.81
C ASP A 45 56.67 -37.20 -7.03
N SER A 46 56.99 -37.78 -5.88
CA SER A 46 55.99 -38.43 -5.01
C SER A 46 54.92 -37.45 -4.51
N ILE A 47 55.32 -36.25 -4.05
CA ILE A 47 54.38 -35.23 -3.56
C ILE A 47 53.45 -34.76 -4.69
N TYR A 48 54.00 -34.57 -5.89
CA TYR A 48 53.26 -34.19 -7.08
C TYR A 48 52.20 -35.24 -7.43
N LEU A 49 52.59 -36.51 -7.54
CA LEU A 49 51.67 -37.60 -7.91
C LEU A 49 50.50 -37.72 -6.91
N GLU A 50 50.77 -37.70 -5.60
CA GLU A 50 49.73 -37.75 -4.57
C GLU A 50 48.78 -36.54 -4.64
N SER A 51 49.34 -35.34 -4.86
CA SER A 51 48.56 -34.11 -4.91
C SER A 51 47.76 -33.98 -6.21
N PHE A 52 48.32 -34.48 -7.33
CA PHE A 52 47.65 -34.53 -8.62
C PHE A 52 46.46 -35.49 -8.58
N GLU A 53 46.62 -36.69 -8.03
CA GLU A 53 45.51 -37.63 -7.82
C GLU A 53 44.41 -36.99 -6.95
N ALA A 54 44.80 -36.27 -5.91
CA ALA A 54 43.86 -35.53 -5.07
C ALA A 54 43.13 -34.41 -5.84
N LEU A 55 43.82 -33.70 -6.74
CA LEU A 55 43.19 -32.72 -7.64
C LEU A 55 42.19 -33.39 -8.60
N GLU A 56 42.50 -34.57 -9.15
CA GLU A 56 41.56 -35.30 -10.01
C GLU A 56 40.30 -35.69 -9.24
N ARG A 57 40.45 -36.12 -7.98
CA ARG A 57 39.32 -36.39 -7.10
C ARG A 57 38.52 -35.12 -6.79
N LEU A 58 39.17 -33.97 -6.58
CA LEU A 58 38.47 -32.69 -6.44
C LEU A 58 37.73 -32.28 -7.71
N GLU A 59 38.28 -32.56 -8.89
CA GLU A 59 37.62 -32.30 -10.17
C GLU A 59 36.34 -33.15 -10.36
N THR A 60 36.27 -34.33 -9.73
CA THR A 60 35.01 -35.09 -9.69
C THR A 60 33.92 -34.40 -8.88
N LEU A 61 34.29 -33.59 -7.88
CA LEU A 61 33.35 -32.79 -7.07
C LEU A 61 33.02 -31.45 -7.71
N ASP A 62 34.03 -30.75 -8.24
CA ASP A 62 33.88 -29.47 -8.94
C ASP A 62 34.79 -29.42 -10.18
N LYS A 63 34.17 -29.47 -11.36
CA LYS A 63 34.87 -29.49 -12.65
C LYS A 63 35.78 -28.28 -12.88
N LYS A 64 35.59 -27.18 -12.15
CA LYS A 64 36.45 -26.00 -12.26
C LYS A 64 37.91 -26.29 -11.87
N PHE A 65 38.19 -27.33 -11.07
CA PHE A 65 39.55 -27.71 -10.69
C PHE A 65 40.41 -28.19 -11.88
N GLY A 66 39.79 -28.68 -12.96
CA GLY A 66 40.51 -29.13 -14.16
C GLY A 66 41.39 -28.04 -14.78
N LYS A 67 41.07 -26.75 -14.58
CA LYS A 67 41.87 -25.61 -15.05
C LYS A 67 43.28 -25.57 -14.46
N PHE A 68 43.49 -26.18 -13.30
CA PHE A 68 44.80 -26.17 -12.62
C PHE A 68 45.73 -27.31 -13.08
N LYS A 69 45.20 -28.34 -13.76
CA LYS A 69 45.96 -29.48 -14.28
C LYS A 69 47.06 -29.09 -15.26
N LEU A 70 46.79 -28.07 -16.08
CA LEU A 70 47.75 -27.58 -17.09
C LEU A 70 48.58 -26.38 -16.61
N SER A 71 48.42 -25.95 -15.35
CA SER A 71 49.17 -24.83 -14.77
C SER A 71 49.98 -25.27 -13.56
N ILE A 72 49.55 -24.96 -12.34
CA ILE A 72 50.28 -25.27 -11.12
C ILE A 72 50.36 -26.78 -10.81
N PHE A 73 49.59 -27.61 -11.51
CA PHE A 73 49.65 -29.07 -11.44
C PHE A 73 50.09 -29.73 -12.77
N SER A 74 50.75 -29.00 -13.67
CA SER A 74 51.36 -29.64 -14.85
C SER A 74 52.59 -30.46 -14.45
N GLU A 75 53.00 -31.44 -15.26
CA GLU A 75 54.27 -32.15 -15.02
C GLU A 75 55.48 -31.21 -15.04
N THR A 76 55.43 -30.17 -15.88
CA THR A 76 56.48 -29.14 -15.92
C THR A 76 56.62 -28.36 -14.61
N SER A 77 55.55 -28.30 -13.81
CA SER A 77 55.51 -27.61 -12.51
C SER A 77 56.50 -28.19 -11.50
N ILE A 78 56.89 -29.47 -11.65
CA ILE A 78 57.90 -30.14 -10.84
C ILE A 78 59.26 -29.43 -10.96
N ASN A 79 59.58 -28.88 -12.13
CA ASN A 79 60.86 -28.24 -12.40
C ASN A 79 60.85 -26.71 -12.21
N ILE A 80 59.69 -26.11 -11.94
CA ILE A 80 59.56 -24.64 -11.75
C ILE A 80 60.06 -24.22 -10.37
N ASP A 81 61.24 -23.60 -10.32
CA ASP A 81 61.70 -22.91 -9.11
C ASP A 81 61.27 -21.45 -9.13
N ARG A 82 60.46 -21.07 -8.15
CA ARG A 82 59.90 -19.74 -7.95
C ARG A 82 60.97 -18.65 -7.76
N THR A 83 62.11 -19.01 -7.17
CA THR A 83 63.17 -18.07 -6.80
C THR A 83 63.98 -17.56 -7.99
N VAL A 84 63.92 -18.26 -9.12
CA VAL A 84 64.62 -17.90 -10.36
C VAL A 84 63.69 -17.32 -11.44
N GLN A 85 62.37 -17.25 -11.17
CA GLN A 85 61.40 -16.65 -12.09
C GLN A 85 61.46 -15.12 -12.06
N SER A 86 61.03 -14.49 -13.15
CA SER A 86 60.84 -13.04 -13.20
C SER A 86 59.75 -12.59 -12.21
N LYS A 87 59.72 -11.29 -11.90
CA LYS A 87 58.67 -10.72 -11.03
C LYS A 87 57.27 -10.93 -11.62
N GLU A 88 57.10 -10.70 -12.92
CA GLU A 88 55.83 -10.87 -13.63
C GLU A 88 55.34 -12.33 -13.57
N GLN A 89 56.23 -13.29 -13.82
CA GLN A 89 55.92 -14.73 -13.70
C GLN A 89 55.51 -15.10 -12.27
N ASN A 90 56.20 -14.55 -11.27
CA ASN A 90 55.87 -14.77 -9.87
C ASN A 90 54.52 -14.14 -9.46
N ASP A 91 54.17 -13.00 -10.04
CA ASP A 91 52.88 -12.35 -9.83
C ASP A 91 51.74 -13.15 -10.48
N ASP A 92 51.96 -13.73 -11.66
CA ASP A 92 50.98 -14.60 -12.30
C ASP A 92 50.82 -15.94 -11.58
N LEU A 93 51.92 -16.50 -11.05
CA LEU A 93 51.89 -17.66 -10.17
C LEU A 93 51.10 -17.35 -8.89
N ASN A 94 51.30 -16.18 -8.28
CA ASN A 94 50.50 -15.73 -7.13
C ASN A 94 49.01 -15.71 -7.44
N LYS A 95 48.61 -15.04 -8.52
CA LYS A 95 47.20 -14.98 -8.93
C LYS A 95 46.62 -16.37 -9.17
N THR A 96 47.40 -17.28 -9.73
CA THR A 96 46.97 -18.65 -10.02
C THR A 96 46.75 -19.45 -8.73
N ILE A 97 47.67 -19.31 -7.76
CA ILE A 97 47.55 -19.93 -6.44
C ILE A 97 46.36 -19.34 -5.67
N ASP A 98 46.16 -18.03 -5.69
CA ASP A 98 45.01 -17.40 -5.03
C ASP A 98 43.69 -17.85 -5.68
N ALA A 99 43.64 -17.99 -7.00
CA ALA A 99 42.49 -18.56 -7.70
C ALA A 99 42.23 -20.03 -7.34
N PHE A 100 43.29 -20.82 -7.12
CA PHE A 100 43.18 -22.19 -6.61
C PHE A 100 42.64 -22.22 -5.18
N LEU A 101 43.19 -21.38 -4.29
CA LEU A 101 42.74 -21.26 -2.89
C LEU A 101 41.29 -20.77 -2.79
N SER A 102 40.88 -19.85 -3.66
CA SER A 102 39.49 -19.37 -3.82
C SER A 102 38.55 -20.55 -4.05
N LEU A 103 38.88 -21.38 -5.04
CA LEU A 103 38.07 -22.54 -5.41
C LEU A 103 38.13 -23.67 -4.36
N LEU A 104 39.27 -23.82 -3.67
CA LEU A 104 39.48 -24.82 -2.63
C LEU A 104 38.78 -24.47 -1.30
N ALA A 105 38.50 -23.19 -1.03
CA ALA A 105 37.98 -22.70 0.23
C ALA A 105 36.73 -23.43 0.78
N PRO A 106 35.74 -23.83 -0.05
CA PRO A 106 34.58 -24.59 0.42
C PRO A 106 34.93 -26.00 0.93
N TYR A 107 36.10 -26.53 0.56
CA TYR A 107 36.46 -27.93 0.72
C TYR A 107 37.55 -28.19 1.77
N TRP A 108 38.01 -27.18 2.53
CA TRP A 108 39.06 -27.35 3.55
C TRP A 108 38.79 -28.43 4.62
N HIS A 109 37.54 -28.83 4.78
CA HIS A 109 37.13 -29.91 5.68
C HIS A 109 37.40 -31.33 5.10
N LEU A 110 37.69 -31.45 3.80
CA LEU A 110 37.97 -32.71 3.13
C LEU A 110 39.47 -33.01 3.12
N ALA A 111 39.83 -34.27 3.40
CA ALA A 111 41.22 -34.72 3.37
C ALA A 111 41.84 -34.58 1.97
N ILE A 112 41.07 -34.81 0.90
CA ILE A 112 41.54 -34.65 -0.48
C ILE A 112 41.93 -33.20 -0.81
N SER A 113 41.27 -32.21 -0.21
CA SER A 113 41.63 -30.80 -0.40
C SER A 113 42.96 -30.45 0.24
N ILE A 114 43.21 -31.01 1.42
CA ILE A 114 44.49 -30.86 2.13
C ILE A 114 45.61 -31.52 1.32
N LYS A 115 45.36 -32.70 0.74
CA LYS A 115 46.28 -33.39 -0.18
C LYS A 115 46.60 -32.57 -1.41
N ALA A 116 45.60 -32.01 -2.10
CA ALA A 116 45.86 -31.17 -3.26
C ALA A 116 46.63 -29.89 -2.90
N ALA A 117 46.33 -29.26 -1.75
CA ALA A 117 47.01 -28.06 -1.27
C ALA A 117 48.49 -28.28 -0.88
N GLU A 118 48.90 -29.53 -0.68
CA GLU A 118 50.28 -29.88 -0.31
C GLU A 118 51.27 -29.51 -1.41
N TRP A 119 50.89 -29.67 -2.68
CA TRP A 119 51.77 -29.34 -3.80
C TRP A 119 52.08 -27.83 -3.89
N PRO A 120 51.10 -26.90 -3.97
CA PRO A 120 51.40 -25.48 -3.96
C PRO A 120 52.07 -24.98 -2.69
N LEU A 121 51.83 -25.64 -1.55
CA LEU A 121 52.56 -25.38 -0.31
C LEU A 121 54.05 -25.69 -0.47
N ARG A 122 54.39 -26.91 -0.86
CA ARG A 122 55.77 -27.40 -0.83
C ARG A 122 56.58 -26.98 -2.04
N ARG A 123 55.96 -26.89 -3.22
CA ARG A 123 56.64 -26.49 -4.44
C ARG A 123 56.74 -24.98 -4.60
N PHE A 124 55.65 -24.26 -4.34
CA PHE A 124 55.54 -22.81 -4.60
C PHE A 124 55.57 -21.94 -3.36
N GLN A 125 55.73 -22.54 -2.18
CA GLN A 125 55.83 -21.86 -0.90
C GLN A 125 54.65 -20.90 -0.65
N MET A 126 53.43 -21.37 -0.94
CA MET A 126 52.21 -20.55 -0.79
C MET A 126 52.02 -20.02 0.64
N ASN A 127 52.53 -20.73 1.65
CA ASN A 127 52.54 -20.31 3.05
C ASN A 127 53.43 -19.10 3.35
N VAL A 128 54.25 -18.66 2.39
CA VAL A 128 55.04 -17.43 2.48
C VAL A 128 54.48 -16.38 1.52
N HIS A 129 54.37 -16.72 0.23
CA HIS A 129 54.03 -15.76 -0.82
C HIS A 129 52.53 -15.44 -0.90
N ASN A 130 51.66 -16.38 -0.55
CA ASN A 130 50.20 -16.27 -0.60
C ASN A 130 49.58 -16.39 0.80
N SER A 131 50.37 -16.09 1.84
CA SER A 131 50.01 -16.35 3.24
C SER A 131 48.76 -15.62 3.70
N GLU A 132 48.53 -14.39 3.24
CA GLU A 132 47.32 -13.62 3.55
C GLU A 132 46.06 -14.27 2.97
N TYR A 133 46.07 -14.58 1.67
CA TYR A 133 44.94 -15.24 1.01
C TYR A 133 44.69 -16.65 1.57
N PHE A 134 45.77 -17.38 1.90
CA PHE A 134 45.68 -18.69 2.53
C PHE A 134 45.02 -18.62 3.92
N LEU A 135 45.35 -17.62 4.73
CA LEU A 135 44.70 -17.39 6.01
C LEU A 135 43.25 -16.92 5.86
N LEU A 136 42.95 -16.01 4.93
CA LEU A 136 41.59 -15.53 4.66
C LEU A 136 40.65 -16.66 4.23
N SER A 137 41.09 -17.50 3.30
CA SER A 137 40.30 -18.63 2.77
C SER A 137 40.04 -19.74 3.80
N THR A 138 40.91 -19.89 4.79
CA THR A 138 40.81 -20.89 5.87
C THR A 138 40.16 -20.34 7.15
N LEU A 139 40.04 -19.01 7.28
CA LEU A 139 39.50 -18.36 8.48
C LEU A 139 38.07 -18.82 8.87
N PRO A 140 37.14 -19.12 7.95
CA PRO A 140 35.83 -19.68 8.31
C PRO A 140 35.91 -21.03 9.06
N TYR A 141 37.07 -21.67 9.07
CA TYR A 141 37.36 -22.94 9.74
C TYR A 141 38.24 -22.75 10.99
N TYR A 142 38.28 -21.53 11.57
CA TYR A 142 39.13 -21.20 12.72
C TYR A 142 38.99 -22.14 13.92
N ASP A 143 37.83 -22.78 14.07
CA ASP A 143 37.50 -23.71 15.15
C ASP A 143 37.85 -25.18 14.82
N GLN A 144 38.33 -25.49 13.61
CA GLN A 144 38.64 -26.84 13.14
C GLN A 144 40.14 -27.16 13.14
N PRO A 145 40.55 -28.45 13.14
CA PRO A 145 41.96 -28.83 13.15
C PRO A 145 42.76 -28.34 11.94
N ILE A 146 42.12 -28.17 10.78
CA ILE A 146 42.78 -27.67 9.56
C ILE A 146 43.37 -26.27 9.77
N PHE A 147 42.67 -25.38 10.46
CA PHE A 147 43.18 -24.02 10.69
C PHE A 147 44.45 -24.01 11.54
N LYS A 148 44.58 -24.95 12.50
CA LYS A 148 45.83 -25.15 13.26
C LYS A 148 46.97 -25.55 12.35
N ARG A 149 46.73 -26.49 11.44
CA ARG A 149 47.74 -26.96 10.47
C ARG A 149 48.19 -25.83 9.57
N VAL A 150 47.24 -25.04 9.06
CA VAL A 150 47.51 -23.82 8.28
C VAL A 150 48.36 -22.83 9.08
N LEU A 151 47.95 -22.52 10.32
CA LEU A 151 48.68 -21.60 11.20
C LEU A 151 50.10 -22.09 11.53
N TYR A 152 50.28 -23.41 11.67
CA TYR A 152 51.57 -24.03 11.90
C TYR A 152 52.51 -23.84 10.70
N VAL A 153 52.04 -24.13 9.47
CA VAL A 153 52.86 -24.02 8.25
C VAL A 153 53.12 -22.58 7.82
N VAL A 154 52.27 -21.62 8.19
CA VAL A 154 52.50 -20.19 7.93
C VAL A 154 53.58 -19.68 8.88
N THR A 155 54.81 -19.64 8.38
CA THR A 155 55.99 -19.39 9.22
C THR A 155 56.12 -17.93 9.68
N LYS A 156 55.73 -16.96 8.84
CA LYS A 156 55.58 -15.53 9.20
C LYS A 156 54.13 -15.12 8.97
N LEU A 157 53.52 -14.53 9.98
CA LEU A 157 52.16 -14.03 9.85
C LEU A 157 52.18 -12.67 9.14
N PRO A 158 51.24 -12.42 8.20
CA PRO A 158 51.00 -11.08 7.67
C PRO A 158 50.64 -10.10 8.80
N PRO A 159 50.90 -8.78 8.63
CA PRO A 159 50.64 -7.77 9.66
C PRO A 159 49.23 -7.84 10.27
N MET A 160 48.21 -7.98 9.41
CA MET A 160 46.78 -8.08 9.80
C MET A 160 46.44 -9.35 10.59
N PHE A 161 47.32 -10.36 10.58
CA PHE A 161 47.15 -11.64 11.24
C PHE A 161 48.07 -11.83 12.44
N GLN A 162 48.78 -10.79 12.88
CA GLN A 162 49.74 -10.89 13.98
C GLN A 162 49.11 -11.27 15.33
N TRP A 163 47.81 -11.03 15.50
CA TRP A 163 47.03 -11.49 16.66
C TRP A 163 47.00 -13.04 16.78
N LEU A 164 47.28 -13.77 15.70
CA LEU A 164 47.37 -15.24 15.71
C LEU A 164 48.68 -15.78 16.33
N THR A 165 49.67 -14.93 16.58
CA THR A 165 50.98 -15.34 17.12
C THR A 165 50.88 -16.13 18.43
N GLY A 166 49.95 -15.75 19.31
CA GLY A 166 49.70 -16.44 20.58
C GLY A 166 49.19 -17.87 20.37
N PHE A 167 48.32 -18.10 19.39
CA PHE A 167 47.74 -19.41 19.08
C PHE A 167 48.75 -20.37 18.45
N LYS A 168 49.77 -19.81 17.78
CA LYS A 168 50.90 -20.57 17.25
C LYS A 168 51.84 -21.10 18.35
N LYS A 169 52.06 -20.31 19.42
CA LYS A 169 52.99 -20.64 20.52
C LYS A 169 52.33 -21.44 21.66
N LEU A 170 51.03 -21.27 21.88
CA LEU A 170 50.32 -21.76 23.07
C LEU A 170 49.56 -23.08 22.78
N ASN A 171 50.28 -24.20 22.70
CA ASN A 171 49.75 -25.57 22.63
C ASN A 171 48.82 -25.87 21.44
N ASN A 172 49.02 -25.25 20.27
CA ASN A 172 48.30 -25.58 19.05
C ASN A 172 46.76 -25.54 19.26
N LYS A 173 46.27 -24.52 19.98
CA LYS A 173 44.83 -24.32 20.24
C LYS A 173 44.20 -23.47 19.14
N ASN A 174 42.93 -23.76 18.84
CA ASN A 174 42.16 -22.97 17.90
C ASN A 174 41.78 -21.61 18.51
N PRO A 175 41.73 -20.52 17.72
CA PRO A 175 41.12 -19.28 18.15
C PRO A 175 39.70 -19.49 18.68
N SER A 176 39.35 -18.72 19.70
CA SER A 176 37.95 -18.67 20.18
C SER A 176 37.13 -17.72 19.29
N LYS A 177 35.81 -17.90 19.25
CA LYS A 177 34.89 -16.96 18.58
C LYS A 177 35.11 -15.52 19.08
N HIS A 178 35.34 -15.34 20.38
CA HIS A 178 35.59 -14.02 20.98
C HIS A 178 36.87 -13.37 20.46
N SER A 179 37.92 -14.17 20.23
CA SER A 179 39.17 -13.69 19.62
C SER A 179 38.93 -13.17 18.20
N ILE A 180 38.13 -13.88 17.40
CA ILE A 180 37.76 -13.45 16.05
C ILE A 180 36.95 -12.15 16.09
N ILE A 181 35.92 -12.07 16.96
CA ILE A 181 35.11 -10.85 17.12
C ILE A 181 35.99 -9.66 17.50
N LYS A 182 36.93 -9.84 18.44
CA LYS A 182 37.87 -8.79 18.84
C LYS A 182 38.72 -8.30 17.66
N THR A 183 39.14 -9.20 16.76
CA THR A 183 39.87 -8.82 15.55
C THR A 183 38.97 -8.07 14.57
N PHE A 184 37.72 -8.52 14.34
CA PHE A 184 36.79 -7.82 13.45
C PHE A 184 36.29 -6.46 14.01
N ASN A 185 36.58 -6.13 15.28
CA ASN A 185 36.39 -4.78 15.82
C ASN A 185 37.46 -3.80 15.33
N ASP A 186 38.55 -4.29 14.71
CA ASP A 186 39.51 -3.48 13.99
C ASP A 186 38.99 -3.14 12.58
N VAL A 187 38.96 -1.85 12.25
CA VAL A 187 38.39 -1.33 11.00
C VAL A 187 39.19 -1.85 9.80
N GLU A 188 40.52 -1.88 9.92
CA GLU A 188 41.40 -2.33 8.85
C GLU A 188 41.20 -3.82 8.53
N PHE A 189 41.10 -4.66 9.57
CA PHE A 189 40.83 -6.08 9.39
C PHE A 189 39.41 -6.34 8.87
N TYR A 190 38.42 -5.60 9.36
CA TYR A 190 37.05 -5.69 8.84
C TYR A 190 37.00 -5.36 7.36
N ASN A 191 37.70 -4.29 6.94
CA ASN A 191 37.81 -3.87 5.55
C ASN A 191 38.53 -4.94 4.70
N LEU A 192 39.64 -5.50 5.19
CA LEU A 192 40.38 -6.58 4.53
C LEU A 192 39.46 -7.77 4.21
N TYR A 193 38.74 -8.28 5.21
CA TYR A 193 37.85 -9.43 5.01
C TYR A 193 36.64 -9.07 4.14
N SER A 194 36.11 -7.85 4.28
CA SER A 194 35.01 -7.35 3.45
C SER A 194 35.38 -7.34 1.97
N ASN A 195 36.57 -6.80 1.62
CA ASN A 195 37.06 -6.79 0.24
C ASN A 195 37.33 -8.20 -0.28
N PHE A 196 37.93 -9.07 0.55
CA PHE A 196 38.10 -10.48 0.21
C PHE A 196 36.76 -11.14 -0.15
N LEU A 197 35.72 -10.96 0.67
CA LEU A 197 34.40 -11.53 0.39
C LEU A 197 33.76 -10.93 -0.87
N ILE A 198 33.86 -9.62 -1.08
CA ILE A 198 33.37 -8.95 -2.29
C ILE A 198 34.03 -9.54 -3.54
N ASP A 199 35.33 -9.79 -3.50
CA ASP A 199 36.04 -10.39 -4.64
C ASP A 199 35.67 -11.86 -4.86
N GLU A 200 35.43 -12.64 -3.80
CA GLU A 200 34.86 -14.00 -3.92
C GLU A 200 33.48 -13.99 -4.58
N ILE A 201 32.62 -13.01 -4.22
CA ILE A 201 31.29 -12.84 -4.81
C ILE A 201 31.40 -12.50 -6.31
N LYS A 202 32.30 -11.57 -6.69
CA LYS A 202 32.54 -11.24 -8.10
C LYS A 202 33.00 -12.45 -8.90
N ARG A 203 33.80 -13.34 -8.29
CA ARG A 203 34.28 -14.60 -8.89
C ARG A 203 33.25 -15.72 -8.91
N ASN A 204 32.09 -15.56 -8.23
CA ASN A 204 31.10 -16.62 -8.00
C ASN A 204 31.69 -17.87 -7.31
N ASN A 205 32.57 -17.65 -6.32
CA ASN A 205 33.22 -18.70 -5.53
C ASN A 205 32.83 -18.64 -4.04
N GLN A 206 31.92 -17.74 -3.67
CA GLN A 206 31.38 -17.70 -2.32
C GLN A 206 30.65 -19.00 -1.96
N TYR A 207 30.61 -19.33 -0.67
CA TYR A 207 29.94 -20.52 -0.17
C TYR A 207 29.28 -20.27 1.18
N ARG A 208 28.26 -21.08 1.51
CA ARG A 208 27.40 -20.88 2.69
C ARG A 208 28.17 -20.68 4.00
N LYS A 209 29.20 -21.49 4.27
CA LYS A 209 29.97 -21.39 5.52
C LYS A 209 30.76 -20.08 5.63
N GLN A 210 31.30 -19.55 4.52
CA GLN A 210 31.93 -18.24 4.49
C GLN A 210 30.93 -17.12 4.76
N LEU A 211 29.76 -17.18 4.11
CA LEU A 211 28.70 -16.18 4.28
C LEU A 211 28.19 -16.15 5.73
N VAL A 212 27.88 -17.32 6.29
CA VAL A 212 27.45 -17.44 7.70
C VAL A 212 28.53 -16.95 8.66
N PHE A 213 29.80 -17.30 8.40
CA PHE A 213 30.93 -16.81 9.20
C PHE A 213 31.00 -15.28 9.20
N PHE A 214 31.03 -14.66 8.01
CA PHE A 214 31.13 -13.21 7.88
C PHE A 214 29.95 -12.51 8.54
N VAL A 215 28.71 -12.88 8.20
CA VAL A 215 27.50 -12.27 8.74
C VAL A 215 27.46 -12.41 10.27
N SER A 216 27.84 -13.57 10.81
CA SER A 216 27.90 -13.77 12.25
C SER A 216 28.94 -12.86 12.93
N MET A 217 30.11 -12.69 12.33
CA MET A 217 31.15 -11.81 12.86
C MET A 217 30.72 -10.35 12.77
N ALA A 218 30.23 -9.91 11.60
CA ALA A 218 29.74 -8.56 11.37
C ALA A 218 28.61 -8.17 12.34
N ILE A 219 27.62 -9.04 12.54
CA ILE A 219 26.54 -8.79 13.51
C ILE A 219 27.10 -8.67 14.93
N SER A 220 28.00 -9.58 15.31
CA SER A 220 28.59 -9.59 16.66
C SER A 220 29.45 -8.35 16.90
N THR A 221 30.19 -7.88 15.90
CA THR A 221 31.06 -6.69 15.99
C THR A 221 30.23 -5.43 16.03
N LEU A 222 29.22 -5.30 15.17
CA LEU A 222 28.26 -4.18 15.18
C LEU A 222 27.55 -4.09 16.54
N ALA A 223 27.07 -5.21 17.08
CA ALA A 223 26.43 -5.24 18.40
C ALA A 223 27.41 -4.86 19.53
N SER A 224 28.64 -5.40 19.50
CA SER A 224 29.68 -5.07 20.47
C SER A 224 30.02 -3.58 20.44
N LEU A 225 30.23 -2.99 19.27
CA LEU A 225 30.60 -1.58 19.12
C LEU A 225 29.43 -0.63 19.45
N ALA A 226 28.20 -1.01 19.09
CA ALA A 226 27.00 -0.26 19.46
C ALA A 226 26.81 -0.20 20.99
N SER A 227 27.02 -1.32 21.69
CA SER A 227 26.89 -1.37 23.15
C SER A 227 27.91 -0.49 23.90
N THR A 228 29.07 -0.22 23.28
CA THR A 228 30.15 0.60 23.86
C THR A 228 30.15 2.03 23.30
N THR A 229 29.20 2.37 22.41
CA THR A 229 29.13 3.67 21.71
C THR A 229 30.48 4.07 21.09
N SER A 230 31.15 3.11 20.45
CA SER A 230 32.48 3.33 19.89
C SER A 230 32.42 4.21 18.63
N PRO A 231 33.33 5.19 18.45
CA PRO A 231 33.39 5.98 17.21
C PRO A 231 33.68 5.12 15.98
N LYS A 232 34.34 3.95 16.14
CA LYS A 232 34.60 3.01 15.05
C LYS A 232 33.33 2.52 14.34
N LEU A 233 32.19 2.55 15.02
CA LEU A 233 30.92 2.11 14.45
C LEU A 233 30.54 2.90 13.19
N SER A 234 30.81 4.21 13.15
CA SER A 234 30.54 5.03 11.97
C SER A 234 31.42 4.68 10.77
N GLU A 235 32.63 4.16 11.02
CA GLU A 235 33.55 3.70 9.98
C GLU A 235 33.18 2.30 9.43
N LEU A 236 32.62 1.42 10.27
CA LEU A 236 32.19 0.07 9.86
C LEU A 236 30.86 0.06 9.09
N VAL A 237 30.00 1.06 9.29
CA VAL A 237 28.68 1.13 8.63
C VAL A 237 28.81 1.18 7.10
N PRO A 238 29.62 2.08 6.49
CA PRO A 238 29.83 2.09 5.04
C PRO A 238 30.37 0.77 4.50
N LEU A 239 31.33 0.14 5.19
CA LEU A 239 31.90 -1.15 4.78
C LEU A 239 30.83 -2.25 4.77
N SER A 240 29.98 -2.28 5.81
CA SER A 240 28.89 -3.25 5.92
C SER A 240 27.81 -3.04 4.86
N LEU A 241 27.50 -1.79 4.52
CA LEU A 241 26.59 -1.44 3.42
C LEU A 241 27.18 -1.82 2.06
N GLN A 242 28.48 -1.61 1.84
CA GLN A 242 29.17 -1.98 0.61
C GLN A 242 29.12 -3.49 0.38
N VAL A 243 29.40 -4.30 1.41
CA VAL A 243 29.30 -5.76 1.33
C VAL A 243 27.85 -6.18 1.08
N SER A 244 26.87 -5.56 1.76
CA SER A 244 25.45 -5.83 1.55
C SER A 244 25.03 -5.56 0.10
N GLY A 245 25.51 -4.46 -0.50
CA GLY A 245 25.29 -4.15 -1.91
C GLY A 245 25.84 -5.24 -2.83
N SER A 246 27.10 -5.65 -2.63
CA SER A 246 27.71 -6.74 -3.41
C SER A 246 26.96 -8.07 -3.27
N LEU A 247 26.48 -8.39 -2.06
CA LEU A 247 25.68 -9.58 -1.81
C LEU A 247 24.32 -9.54 -2.52
N LEU A 248 23.65 -8.37 -2.53
CA LEU A 248 22.36 -8.20 -3.22
C LEU A 248 22.48 -8.32 -4.75
N THR A 249 23.60 -7.86 -5.32
CA THR A 249 23.87 -7.98 -6.76
C THR A 249 24.15 -9.42 -7.20
N SER A 250 24.53 -10.31 -6.28
CA SER A 250 24.76 -11.72 -6.57
C SER A 250 23.46 -12.42 -7.03
N LYS A 251 23.63 -13.41 -7.91
CA LYS A 251 22.52 -14.29 -8.34
C LYS A 251 22.17 -15.35 -7.30
N ASP A 252 23.07 -15.60 -6.36
CA ASP A 252 22.90 -16.62 -5.32
C ASP A 252 21.91 -16.17 -4.24
N ASN A 253 20.95 -17.05 -3.91
CA ASN A 253 19.93 -16.76 -2.91
C ASN A 253 20.53 -16.70 -1.49
N GLU A 254 21.57 -17.48 -1.19
CA GLU A 254 22.25 -17.44 0.10
C GLU A 254 22.95 -16.09 0.32
N CYS A 255 23.54 -15.50 -0.74
CA CYS A 255 24.04 -14.13 -0.70
C CYS A 255 22.94 -13.11 -0.37
N LYS A 256 21.79 -13.20 -1.06
CA LYS A 256 20.67 -12.27 -0.83
C LYS A 256 20.15 -12.36 0.61
N ILE A 257 19.97 -13.57 1.14
CA ILE A 257 19.56 -13.81 2.53
C ILE A 257 20.59 -13.25 3.51
N SER A 258 21.89 -13.43 3.22
CA SER A 258 22.98 -12.86 4.01
C SER A 258 22.93 -11.34 4.04
N ALA A 259 22.66 -10.70 2.90
CA ALA A 259 22.47 -9.24 2.82
C ALA A 259 21.26 -8.77 3.62
N TYR A 260 20.11 -9.43 3.49
CA TYR A 260 18.90 -9.09 4.23
C TYR A 260 19.13 -9.15 5.74
N THR A 261 19.81 -10.20 6.21
CA THR A 261 20.13 -10.39 7.63
C THR A 261 21.06 -9.29 8.13
N LEU A 262 22.13 -8.98 7.38
CA LEU A 262 23.07 -7.94 7.76
C LEU A 262 22.41 -6.56 7.78
N LEU A 263 21.61 -6.21 6.76
CA LEU A 263 20.90 -4.93 6.67
C LEU A 263 19.88 -4.75 7.80
N ALA A 264 19.09 -5.78 8.10
CA ALA A 264 18.08 -5.74 9.16
C ALA A 264 18.71 -5.53 10.56
N VAL A 265 19.86 -6.15 10.82
CA VAL A 265 20.60 -5.94 12.06
C VAL A 265 21.27 -4.57 12.08
N LEU A 266 21.92 -4.17 10.98
CA LEU A 266 22.62 -2.89 10.86
C LEU A 266 21.66 -1.72 11.14
N SER A 267 20.47 -1.73 10.53
CA SER A 267 19.48 -0.67 10.73
C SER A 267 18.90 -0.64 12.14
N SER A 268 18.92 -1.78 12.84
CA SER A 268 18.49 -1.87 14.24
C SER A 268 19.58 -1.43 15.22
N ALA A 269 20.85 -1.67 14.87
CA ALA A 269 22.00 -1.35 15.71
C ALA A 269 22.45 0.10 15.59
N VAL A 270 22.26 0.72 14.42
CA VAL A 270 22.72 2.08 14.10
C VAL A 270 21.58 2.90 13.50
N PRO A 271 21.34 4.14 13.97
CA PRO A 271 20.38 5.01 13.32
C PRO A 271 20.88 5.43 11.94
N LEU A 272 20.30 4.83 10.90
CA LEU A 272 20.59 5.18 9.50
C LEU A 272 19.71 6.34 9.04
N SER A 273 20.21 7.16 8.12
CA SER A 273 19.40 8.20 7.49
C SER A 273 18.29 7.59 6.63
N LYS A 274 17.17 8.30 6.50
CA LYS A 274 16.03 7.89 5.68
C LYS A 274 16.45 7.59 4.23
N ASP A 275 17.35 8.38 3.66
CA ASP A 275 17.82 8.21 2.28
C ASP A 275 18.61 6.91 2.10
N VAL A 276 19.45 6.54 3.08
CA VAL A 276 20.20 5.28 3.05
C VAL A 276 19.26 4.08 3.19
N ILE A 277 18.23 4.18 4.05
CA ILE A 277 17.21 3.15 4.20
C ILE A 277 16.43 2.96 2.90
N LEU A 278 15.95 4.05 2.28
CA LEU A 278 15.21 3.99 1.02
C LEU A 278 16.07 3.49 -0.14
N ALA A 279 17.34 3.91 -0.24
CA ALA A 279 18.28 3.39 -1.23
C ALA A 279 18.54 1.88 -1.05
N SER A 280 18.60 1.40 0.20
CA SER A 280 18.75 -0.03 0.52
C SER A 280 17.50 -0.81 0.10
N ILE A 281 16.30 -0.28 0.38
CA ILE A 281 15.03 -0.87 -0.06
C ILE A 281 14.95 -0.93 -1.59
N ASP A 282 15.30 0.16 -2.28
CA ASP A 282 15.34 0.18 -3.75
C ASP A 282 16.29 -0.87 -4.30
N THR A 283 17.47 -1.04 -3.70
CA THR A 283 18.46 -2.04 -4.12
C THR A 283 17.93 -3.46 -3.95
N ILE A 284 17.24 -3.74 -2.83
CA ILE A 284 16.57 -5.03 -2.60
C ILE A 284 15.53 -5.26 -3.69
N LEU A 285 14.64 -4.29 -3.92
CA LEU A 285 13.54 -4.42 -4.88
C LEU A 285 14.05 -4.66 -6.31
N ILE A 286 15.06 -3.92 -6.76
CA ILE A 286 15.67 -4.06 -8.09
C ILE A 286 16.20 -5.49 -8.29
N HIS A 287 16.88 -6.07 -7.30
CA HIS A 287 17.46 -7.41 -7.39
C HIS A 287 16.49 -8.55 -7.08
N THR A 288 15.23 -8.23 -6.71
CA THR A 288 14.12 -9.20 -6.55
C THR A 288 13.07 -9.12 -7.64
N ALA A 289 13.09 -8.09 -8.49
CA ALA A 289 12.03 -7.82 -9.47
C ALA A 289 11.76 -9.00 -10.42
N ASN A 290 12.81 -9.70 -10.91
CA ASN A 290 12.67 -10.75 -11.91
C ASN A 290 12.17 -12.10 -11.36
N SER A 291 12.44 -12.40 -10.08
CA SER A 291 12.09 -13.68 -9.43
C SER A 291 10.80 -13.60 -8.62
N GLY A 292 10.19 -12.41 -8.54
CA GLY A 292 9.18 -12.09 -7.53
C GLY A 292 9.82 -11.74 -6.18
N LEU A 293 9.14 -10.86 -5.44
CA LEU A 293 9.54 -10.47 -4.09
C LEU A 293 9.37 -11.66 -3.14
N SER A 294 10.43 -12.08 -2.46
CA SER A 294 10.34 -13.15 -1.46
C SER A 294 9.86 -12.62 -0.10
N SER A 295 9.32 -13.51 0.73
CA SER A 295 8.92 -13.16 2.10
C SER A 295 10.10 -12.63 2.93
N GLN A 296 11.30 -13.20 2.76
CA GLN A 296 12.51 -12.78 3.47
C GLN A 296 12.95 -11.37 3.06
N ALA A 297 12.89 -11.06 1.76
CA ALA A 297 13.19 -9.71 1.26
C ALA A 297 12.19 -8.70 1.83
N PHE A 298 10.90 -9.05 1.85
CA PHE A 298 9.87 -8.17 2.39
C PHE A 298 9.98 -7.95 3.90
N ILE A 299 10.31 -8.99 4.68
CA ILE A 299 10.62 -8.86 6.12
C ILE A 299 11.77 -7.87 6.34
N CYS A 300 12.82 -7.95 5.53
CA CYS A 300 13.93 -7.00 5.58
C CYS A 300 13.47 -5.57 5.27
N ILE A 301 12.65 -5.37 4.22
CA ILE A 301 12.10 -4.06 3.87
C ILE A 301 11.27 -3.49 5.04
N LEU A 302 10.38 -4.29 5.62
CA LEU A 302 9.59 -3.86 6.78
C LEU A 302 10.50 -3.49 7.96
N LYS A 303 11.52 -4.30 8.24
CA LYS A 303 12.45 -4.02 9.35
C LYS A 303 13.27 -2.76 9.14
N LEU A 304 13.77 -2.56 7.92
CA LEU A 304 14.44 -1.32 7.51
C LEU A 304 13.50 -0.12 7.69
N TYR A 305 12.26 -0.23 7.24
CA TYR A 305 11.29 0.86 7.32
C TYR A 305 10.92 1.22 8.78
N GLN A 306 10.80 0.22 9.66
CA GLN A 306 10.54 0.42 11.09
C GLN A 306 11.60 1.28 11.79
N THR A 307 12.83 1.33 11.27
CA THR A 307 13.94 2.07 11.87
C THR A 307 14.00 3.54 11.48
N ILE A 308 13.12 4.00 10.57
CA ILE A 308 13.03 5.40 10.18
C ILE A 308 12.49 6.24 11.35
N GLN A 309 13.33 7.11 11.91
CA GLN A 309 12.99 7.94 13.06
C GLN A 309 12.13 9.15 12.70
N SER A 310 12.44 9.82 11.58
CA SER A 310 11.77 11.03 11.12
C SER A 310 11.18 10.82 9.73
N GLY A 311 9.94 11.30 9.52
CA GLY A 311 9.28 11.21 8.22
C GLY A 311 8.91 9.79 7.78
N SER A 312 8.67 8.88 8.73
CA SER A 312 8.26 7.49 8.45
C SER A 312 6.84 7.35 7.89
N ASN A 313 6.02 8.40 8.01
CA ASN A 313 4.70 8.42 7.39
C ASN A 313 4.69 9.18 6.06
N ASP A 314 5.81 9.74 5.62
CA ASP A 314 5.89 10.48 4.36
C ASP A 314 5.67 9.54 3.16
N PRO A 315 5.09 10.03 2.05
CA PRO A 315 4.86 9.20 0.88
C PRO A 315 6.17 8.59 0.36
N LEU A 316 6.08 7.33 -0.05
CA LEU A 316 7.20 6.63 -0.69
C LEU A 316 7.60 7.30 -2.01
N PRO A 317 8.90 7.33 -2.34
CA PRO A 317 9.35 7.77 -3.65
C PRO A 317 8.71 6.95 -4.77
N LEU A 318 8.40 7.61 -5.89
CA LEU A 318 7.78 6.98 -7.07
C LEU A 318 8.57 5.76 -7.59
N LYS A 319 9.90 5.82 -7.53
CA LYS A 319 10.77 4.72 -7.94
C LYS A 319 10.55 3.48 -7.08
N THR A 320 10.53 3.64 -5.76
CA THR A 320 10.27 2.57 -4.79
C THR A 320 8.88 1.98 -4.99
N LEU A 321 7.88 2.85 -5.17
CA LEU A 321 6.49 2.45 -5.36
C LEU A 321 6.28 1.59 -6.62
N LYS A 322 6.91 1.95 -7.74
CA LYS A 322 6.82 1.19 -9.00
C LYS A 322 7.45 -0.20 -8.92
N ASN A 323 8.48 -0.36 -8.08
CA ASN A 323 9.17 -1.64 -7.92
C ASN A 323 8.50 -2.56 -6.89
N LEU A 324 7.60 -2.03 -6.05
CA LEU A 324 6.77 -2.84 -5.18
C LEU A 324 5.71 -3.58 -6.00
N PRO A 325 5.35 -4.82 -5.63
CA PRO A 325 4.28 -5.53 -6.31
C PRO A 325 2.98 -4.74 -6.16
N SER A 326 2.24 -4.61 -7.26
CA SER A 326 0.93 -3.94 -7.25
C SER A 326 0.01 -4.58 -6.22
N ASN A 327 -0.01 -5.92 -6.15
CA ASN A 327 -0.95 -6.69 -5.35
C ASN A 327 -0.60 -6.79 -3.85
N LEU A 328 0.37 -6.01 -3.35
CA LEU A 328 0.88 -6.13 -1.99
C LEU A 328 -0.20 -6.06 -0.89
N LEU A 329 -1.23 -5.24 -1.10
CA LEU A 329 -2.36 -5.08 -0.18
C LEU A 329 -3.70 -5.56 -0.75
N PHE A 330 -3.73 -6.02 -2.01
CA PHE A 330 -4.97 -6.23 -2.75
C PHE A 330 -5.51 -7.66 -2.66
N GLU A 331 -4.66 -8.65 -2.38
CA GLU A 331 -5.06 -10.06 -2.22
C GLU A 331 -5.16 -10.46 -0.75
N GLU A 332 -6.38 -10.80 -0.29
CA GLU A 332 -6.70 -11.14 1.11
C GLU A 332 -5.88 -12.33 1.65
N ASP A 333 -5.48 -13.26 0.78
CA ASP A 333 -4.69 -14.46 1.10
C ASP A 333 -3.18 -14.31 0.84
N SER A 334 -2.69 -13.07 0.62
CA SER A 334 -1.27 -12.84 0.38
C SER A 334 -0.44 -12.98 1.66
N THR A 335 0.66 -13.73 1.57
CA THR A 335 1.67 -13.84 2.65
C THR A 335 2.19 -12.48 3.11
N PHE A 336 2.15 -11.46 2.24
CA PHE A 336 2.59 -10.11 2.56
C PHE A 336 1.64 -9.38 3.53
N LEU A 337 0.32 -9.55 3.38
CA LEU A 337 -0.64 -8.98 4.32
C LEU A 337 -0.47 -9.54 5.74
N GLU A 338 -0.22 -10.85 5.86
CA GLU A 338 0.09 -11.47 7.16
C GLU A 338 1.36 -10.88 7.78
N LEU A 339 2.42 -10.73 6.98
CA LEU A 339 3.68 -10.12 7.43
C LEU A 339 3.49 -8.66 7.87
N ILE A 340 2.66 -7.89 7.18
CA ILE A 340 2.30 -6.53 7.58
C ILE A 340 1.56 -6.55 8.92
N ARG A 341 0.57 -7.44 9.09
CA ARG A 341 -0.24 -7.58 10.32
C ARG A 341 0.54 -8.11 11.51
N SER A 342 1.67 -8.78 11.29
CA SER A 342 2.48 -9.36 12.37
C SER A 342 2.92 -8.36 13.43
N SER A 343 3.02 -7.07 13.10
CA SER A 343 3.50 -6.03 14.00
C SER A 343 2.82 -4.68 13.77
N PRO A 344 2.36 -3.97 14.82
CA PRO A 344 1.78 -2.64 14.68
C PRO A 344 2.79 -1.59 14.19
N PHE A 345 4.10 -1.86 14.33
CA PHE A 345 5.15 -0.96 13.85
C PHE A 345 5.22 -0.91 12.30
N ASN A 346 4.59 -1.86 11.60
CA ASN A 346 4.48 -1.84 10.14
C ASN A 346 3.44 -0.82 9.63
N ASN A 347 2.59 -0.27 10.51
CA ASN A 347 1.55 0.69 10.12
C ASN A 347 2.11 1.95 9.47
N SER A 348 3.35 2.35 9.80
CA SER A 348 4.00 3.50 9.15
C SER A 348 4.29 3.22 7.68
N PHE A 349 4.70 1.99 7.33
CA PHE A 349 4.88 1.57 5.95
C PHE A 349 3.55 1.55 5.18
N ILE A 350 2.47 1.07 5.82
CA ILE A 350 1.12 1.10 5.21
C ILE A 350 0.68 2.54 4.97
N CYS A 351 0.89 3.43 5.93
CA CYS A 351 0.54 4.84 5.82
C CYS A 351 1.29 5.49 4.66
N SER A 352 2.60 5.32 4.57
CA SER A 352 3.39 5.89 3.47
C SER A 352 3.04 5.30 2.11
N TYR A 353 2.77 3.99 2.05
CA TYR A 353 2.31 3.30 0.84
C TYR A 353 0.97 3.85 0.36
N LEU A 354 -0.05 3.91 1.22
CA LEU A 354 -1.37 4.47 0.88
C LEU A 354 -1.27 5.94 0.46
N ARG A 355 -0.52 6.76 1.19
CA ARG A 355 -0.30 8.17 0.83
C ARG A 355 0.36 8.30 -0.55
N SER A 356 1.34 7.45 -0.85
CA SER A 356 2.00 7.45 -2.15
C SER A 356 1.08 7.04 -3.30
N ILE A 357 0.16 6.08 -3.06
CA ILE A 357 -0.87 5.71 -4.04
C ILE A 357 -1.84 6.87 -4.29
N ILE A 358 -2.28 7.55 -3.23
CA ILE A 358 -3.23 8.67 -3.31
C ILE A 358 -2.62 9.85 -4.07
N ILE A 359 -1.37 10.22 -3.75
CA ILE A 359 -0.67 11.34 -4.39
C ILE A 359 -0.41 11.07 -5.88
N ASN A 360 -0.08 9.83 -6.23
CA ASN A 360 0.30 9.45 -7.61
C ASN A 360 -0.86 8.89 -8.44
N ASN A 361 -2.11 8.99 -7.98
CA ASN A 361 -3.32 8.56 -8.69
C ASN A 361 -3.40 7.05 -9.06
N LEU A 362 -2.55 6.18 -8.52
CA LEU A 362 -2.55 4.74 -8.85
C LEU A 362 -3.81 4.03 -8.33
N GLU A 363 -4.34 3.00 -9.00
CA GLU A 363 -5.58 2.33 -8.58
C GLU A 363 -5.55 1.85 -7.12
N ILE A 364 -6.62 2.15 -6.36
CA ILE A 364 -6.84 1.61 -5.01
C ILE A 364 -7.89 0.52 -5.16
N ASP A 365 -7.47 -0.75 -5.03
CA ASP A 365 -8.46 -1.81 -4.95
C ASP A 365 -9.28 -1.65 -3.68
N SER A 366 -10.59 -1.84 -3.83
CA SER A 366 -11.55 -1.60 -2.78
C SER A 366 -11.48 -2.58 -1.62
N ASN A 367 -10.84 -3.74 -1.84
CA ASN A 367 -10.71 -4.79 -0.83
C ASN A 367 -9.74 -4.42 0.30
N ILE A 368 -8.83 -3.46 0.09
CA ILE A 368 -7.89 -3.03 1.16
C ILE A 368 -8.66 -2.59 2.41
N PHE A 369 -9.76 -1.87 2.25
CA PHE A 369 -10.50 -1.30 3.38
C PHE A 369 -11.41 -2.28 4.09
N ASN A 370 -11.61 -3.48 3.52
CA ASN A 370 -12.27 -4.59 4.21
C ASN A 370 -11.33 -5.27 5.20
N THR A 371 -10.02 -5.04 5.07
CA THR A 371 -9.02 -5.59 5.98
C THR A 371 -8.98 -4.78 7.29
N ASN A 372 -8.92 -5.47 8.43
CA ASN A 372 -8.87 -4.88 9.79
C ASN A 372 -7.54 -4.14 10.08
N LEU A 373 -7.21 -3.12 9.30
CA LEU A 373 -6.02 -2.29 9.45
C LEU A 373 -6.19 -1.30 10.61
N LYS A 374 -5.41 -1.48 11.68
CA LYS A 374 -5.42 -0.58 12.84
C LYS A 374 -4.43 0.56 12.66
N LEU A 375 -4.83 1.64 12.00
CA LEU A 375 -4.02 2.85 11.85
C LEU A 375 -4.16 3.80 13.04
N SER A 376 -3.10 4.53 13.40
CA SER A 376 -3.13 5.55 14.45
C SER A 376 -3.90 6.81 14.02
N LYS A 377 -4.33 7.62 14.99
CA LYS A 377 -5.04 8.89 14.73
C LYS A 377 -4.25 9.83 13.79
N ASN A 378 -2.95 9.95 14.00
CA ASN A 378 -2.10 10.80 13.16
C ASN A 378 -1.96 10.28 11.72
N GLN A 379 -1.86 8.96 11.55
CA GLN A 379 -1.79 8.34 10.21
C GLN A 379 -3.10 8.54 9.44
N LEU A 380 -4.24 8.33 10.11
CA LEU A 380 -5.56 8.61 9.52
C LEU A 380 -5.70 10.09 9.13
N LYS A 381 -5.24 11.02 9.97
CA LYS A 381 -5.24 12.46 9.67
C LYS A 381 -4.44 12.80 8.41
N LEU A 382 -3.26 12.21 8.23
CA LEU A 382 -2.41 12.44 7.05
C LEU A 382 -3.06 11.89 5.78
N ILE A 383 -3.54 10.63 5.82
CA ILE A 383 -4.24 10.00 4.69
C ILE A 383 -5.48 10.79 4.31
N CYS A 384 -6.26 11.24 5.30
CA CYS A 384 -7.46 12.04 5.08
C CYS A 384 -7.13 13.38 4.42
N ASN A 385 -6.10 14.09 4.88
CA ASN A 385 -5.71 15.37 4.30
C ASN A 385 -5.23 15.24 2.85
N ASP A 386 -4.41 14.24 2.54
CA ASP A 386 -3.95 14.01 1.17
C ASP A 386 -5.10 13.60 0.25
N SER A 387 -6.05 12.82 0.77
CA SER A 387 -7.28 12.46 0.04
C SER A 387 -8.16 13.67 -0.24
N ILE A 388 -8.39 14.55 0.74
CA ILE A 388 -9.19 15.78 0.57
C ILE A 388 -8.54 16.70 -0.47
N LYS A 389 -7.22 16.92 -0.40
CA LYS A 389 -6.51 17.73 -1.39
C LYS A 389 -6.68 17.20 -2.80
N LYS A 390 -6.60 15.87 -2.97
CA LYS A 390 -6.77 15.22 -4.27
C LYS A 390 -8.20 15.33 -4.81
N VAL A 391 -9.19 15.24 -3.93
CA VAL A 391 -10.60 15.47 -4.28
C VAL A 391 -10.85 16.92 -4.69
N ILE A 392 -10.25 17.89 -3.99
CA ILE A 392 -10.34 19.33 -4.32
C ILE A 392 -9.69 19.63 -5.68
N SER A 393 -8.61 18.95 -6.05
CA SER A 393 -7.94 19.16 -7.35
C SER A 393 -8.72 18.66 -8.57
N LYS A 394 -9.95 18.14 -8.40
CA LYS A 394 -10.91 17.77 -9.47
C LYS A 394 -10.35 16.91 -10.61
N ASP A 395 -9.70 15.79 -10.28
CA ASP A 395 -9.52 14.75 -11.29
C ASP A 395 -10.88 14.02 -11.50
N GLU A 396 -11.44 14.08 -12.72
CA GLU A 396 -12.86 13.81 -13.03
C GLU A 396 -13.34 12.34 -12.92
N LYS A 397 -12.46 11.37 -12.60
CA LYS A 397 -12.76 9.92 -12.62
C LYS A 397 -12.79 9.20 -11.26
N TYR A 398 -12.84 9.92 -10.14
CA TYR A 398 -12.49 9.36 -8.82
C TYR A 398 -13.57 9.26 -7.71
N PRO A 399 -14.87 9.68 -7.84
CA PRO A 399 -15.80 9.70 -6.70
C PRO A 399 -15.93 8.35 -5.97
N ILE A 400 -16.23 7.29 -6.71
CA ILE A 400 -16.47 5.93 -6.17
C ILE A 400 -15.25 5.40 -5.40
N ARG A 401 -14.05 5.69 -5.89
CA ARG A 401 -12.78 5.21 -5.31
C ARG A 401 -12.55 5.84 -3.94
N PHE A 402 -12.76 7.15 -3.83
CA PHE A 402 -12.61 7.85 -2.55
C PHE A 402 -13.79 7.59 -1.60
N THR A 403 -14.98 7.28 -2.10
CA THR A 403 -16.14 6.94 -1.25
C THR A 403 -15.81 5.82 -0.27
N LYS A 404 -15.20 4.71 -0.72
CA LYS A 404 -14.84 3.59 0.17
C LYS A 404 -13.75 3.96 1.18
N LEU A 405 -12.77 4.77 0.77
CA LEU A 405 -11.72 5.29 1.66
C LEU A 405 -12.30 6.22 2.74
N PHE A 406 -13.19 7.14 2.37
CA PHE A 406 -13.84 8.02 3.34
C PHE A 406 -14.81 7.26 4.24
N ASN A 407 -15.49 6.23 3.75
CA ASN A 407 -16.28 5.32 4.59
C ASN A 407 -15.39 4.57 5.59
N PHE A 408 -14.21 4.08 5.18
CA PHE A 408 -13.25 3.47 6.08
C PHE A 408 -12.77 4.44 7.17
N ILE A 409 -12.42 5.67 6.78
CA ILE A 409 -12.00 6.71 7.74
C ILE A 409 -13.15 7.08 8.68
N SER A 410 -14.38 7.21 8.16
CA SER A 410 -15.59 7.50 8.94
C SER A 410 -15.85 6.41 9.98
N ASN A 411 -15.81 5.15 9.57
CA ASN A 411 -16.00 3.99 10.44
C ASN A 411 -14.88 3.86 11.48
N ALA A 412 -13.64 4.20 11.12
CA ALA A 412 -12.50 4.15 12.05
C ALA A 412 -12.51 5.30 13.07
N ASN A 413 -12.71 6.55 12.61
CA ASN A 413 -12.77 7.73 13.46
C ASN A 413 -13.39 8.95 12.74
N TYR A 414 -14.66 9.20 12.99
CA TYR A 414 -15.40 10.32 12.40
C TYR A 414 -14.88 11.71 12.83
N ASP A 415 -14.42 11.86 14.07
CA ASP A 415 -13.93 13.16 14.57
C ASP A 415 -12.70 13.64 13.79
N ILE A 416 -11.83 12.71 13.38
CA ILE A 416 -10.65 13.03 12.57
C ILE A 416 -11.06 13.54 11.19
N LEU A 417 -12.07 12.93 10.57
CA LEU A 417 -12.61 13.39 9.29
C LEU A 417 -13.09 14.85 9.42
N LEU A 418 -13.85 15.16 10.48
CA LEU A 418 -14.33 16.53 10.72
C LEU A 418 -13.18 17.53 10.96
N ILE A 419 -12.15 17.15 11.73
CA ILE A 419 -10.97 17.99 11.96
C ILE A 419 -10.24 18.27 10.64
N CYS A 420 -10.04 17.24 9.81
CA CYS A 420 -9.40 17.36 8.51
C CYS A 420 -10.21 18.27 7.57
N LEU A 421 -11.53 18.09 7.52
CA LEU A 421 -12.43 18.92 6.73
C LEU A 421 -12.38 20.39 7.14
N LYS A 422 -12.46 20.68 8.45
CA LYS A 422 -12.29 22.04 8.98
C LYS A 422 -10.93 22.64 8.61
N SER A 423 -9.85 21.87 8.71
CA SER A 423 -8.50 22.36 8.38
C SER A 423 -8.32 22.69 6.89
N ASN A 424 -9.04 22.01 6.00
CA ASN A 424 -9.01 22.26 4.55
C ASN A 424 -10.16 23.18 4.08
N LYS A 425 -10.93 23.77 5.00
CA LYS A 425 -12.10 24.63 4.69
C LYS A 425 -13.12 23.98 3.75
N LEU A 426 -13.29 22.66 3.82
CA LEU A 426 -14.28 21.93 3.02
C LEU A 426 -15.40 21.45 3.95
N PRO A 427 -16.64 21.96 3.81
CA PRO A 427 -17.74 21.44 4.62
C PRO A 427 -18.09 20.01 4.19
N ILE A 428 -18.54 19.18 5.13
CA ILE A 428 -18.90 17.77 4.89
C ILE A 428 -19.89 17.63 3.73
N ASP A 429 -20.84 18.54 3.63
CA ASP A 429 -21.86 18.52 2.58
C ASP A 429 -21.25 18.67 1.19
N ASN A 430 -20.22 19.51 1.05
CA ASN A 430 -19.53 19.69 -0.22
C ASN A 430 -18.75 18.42 -0.56
N LEU A 431 -18.13 17.75 0.42
CA LEU A 431 -17.48 16.46 0.21
C LEU A 431 -18.49 15.41 -0.28
N GLU A 432 -19.63 15.27 0.39
CA GLU A 432 -20.70 14.33 -0.03
C GLU A 432 -21.22 14.63 -1.43
N MET A 433 -21.32 15.91 -1.81
CA MET A 433 -21.65 16.33 -3.17
C MET A 433 -20.61 15.92 -4.20
N ILE A 434 -19.33 16.03 -3.89
CA ILE A 434 -18.25 15.59 -4.78
C ILE A 434 -18.23 14.06 -4.89
N LEU A 435 -18.42 13.36 -3.77
CA LEU A 435 -18.47 11.90 -3.72
C LEU A 435 -19.79 11.31 -4.23
N GLN A 436 -20.80 12.16 -4.47
CA GLN A 436 -22.17 11.77 -4.85
C GLN A 436 -22.75 10.69 -3.93
N THR A 437 -22.41 10.73 -2.64
CA THR A 437 -22.81 9.73 -1.65
C THR A 437 -22.86 10.37 -0.27
N THR A 438 -23.72 9.84 0.59
CA THR A 438 -23.77 10.21 2.02
C THR A 438 -22.78 9.37 2.80
N LEU A 439 -21.92 10.03 3.57
CA LEU A 439 -20.97 9.36 4.47
C LEU A 439 -21.69 9.12 5.79
N ILE A 440 -22.39 7.99 5.89
CA ILE A 440 -23.22 7.67 7.05
C ILE A 440 -22.34 7.45 8.28
N ASN A 441 -22.76 8.01 9.42
CA ASN A 441 -22.36 7.57 10.74
C ASN A 441 -23.64 7.27 11.55
N GLU A 442 -23.93 5.98 11.76
CA GLU A 442 -25.09 5.54 12.56
C GLU A 442 -25.04 6.08 14.01
N ASN A 443 -23.88 6.55 14.48
CA ASN A 443 -23.70 7.09 15.82
C ASN A 443 -24.18 8.55 15.99
N LEU A 444 -24.37 9.32 14.92
CA LEU A 444 -24.92 10.69 15.03
C LEU A 444 -26.43 10.71 15.29
N ILE A 445 -27.15 9.64 14.93
CA ILE A 445 -28.59 9.52 15.16
C ILE A 445 -28.93 9.54 16.67
N LYS A 446 -27.95 9.27 17.55
CA LYS A 446 -28.13 9.29 19.02
C LYS A 446 -27.78 10.62 19.69
N ASN A 447 -26.93 11.46 19.10
CA ASN A 447 -26.41 12.66 19.77
C ASN A 447 -27.15 13.96 19.41
N ASP A 448 -27.96 13.97 18.35
CA ASP A 448 -28.80 15.13 17.99
C ASP A 448 -30.06 15.27 18.88
N ILE A 449 -30.31 14.32 19.79
CA ILE A 449 -31.47 14.36 20.70
C ILE A 449 -31.26 15.39 21.84
N THR A 450 -30.04 15.86 22.10
CA THR A 450 -29.77 16.73 23.27
C THR A 450 -29.49 18.21 22.99
N ASN A 451 -29.27 18.64 21.74
CA ASN A 451 -28.96 20.06 21.43
C ASN A 451 -29.97 20.69 20.46
N GLY A 452 -31.25 20.38 20.65
CA GLY A 452 -32.34 21.09 19.98
C GLY A 452 -32.71 22.37 20.73
N LYS A 453 -31.96 23.45 20.50
CA LYS A 453 -32.40 24.85 20.53
C LYS A 453 -31.22 25.76 20.16
N ASP A 454 -31.54 26.78 19.38
CA ASP A 454 -30.70 27.89 18.93
C ASP A 454 -29.76 27.58 17.73
N ASN A 455 -30.23 27.94 16.53
CA ASN A 455 -29.73 29.16 15.87
C ASN A 455 -30.55 29.44 14.59
N ASN A 456 -31.39 30.46 14.70
CA ASN A 456 -31.67 31.34 13.58
C ASN A 456 -30.38 32.10 13.22
N ASP A 457 -30.35 32.55 11.96
CA ASP A 457 -29.48 33.58 11.41
C ASP A 457 -28.09 33.17 10.91
N ASN A 458 -27.88 33.56 9.64
CA ASN A 458 -26.66 33.98 8.98
C ASN A 458 -25.35 33.86 9.78
N ASP A 459 -24.36 33.13 9.24
CA ASP A 459 -23.15 33.78 8.73
C ASP A 459 -22.21 32.79 8.05
N GLY A 460 -21.45 33.31 7.09
CA GLY A 460 -20.68 32.57 6.11
C GLY A 460 -19.40 31.93 6.63
N ASP A 461 -19.04 30.82 6.00
CA ASP A 461 -17.66 30.45 5.76
C ASP A 461 -17.45 30.43 4.24
N GLU A 462 -16.88 31.52 3.73
CA GLU A 462 -16.41 31.63 2.35
C GLU A 462 -15.27 30.63 2.13
N ILE A 463 -15.42 29.75 1.14
CA ILE A 463 -14.27 29.11 0.51
C ILE A 463 -13.54 30.23 -0.24
N ILE A 464 -12.31 30.52 0.16
CA ILE A 464 -11.44 31.46 -0.57
C ILE A 464 -11.06 30.80 -1.90
N TYR A 465 -11.86 31.06 -2.93
CA TYR A 465 -11.36 31.02 -4.29
C TYR A 465 -10.68 32.37 -4.55
N ILE A 466 -9.52 32.36 -5.20
CA ILE A 466 -8.90 33.59 -5.73
C ILE A 466 -9.95 34.21 -6.66
N LYS A 467 -10.27 35.50 -6.50
CA LYS A 467 -11.40 36.16 -7.19
C LYS A 467 -11.40 35.95 -8.72
N GLU A 468 -10.22 35.92 -9.34
CA GLU A 468 -10.02 35.66 -10.78
C GLU A 468 -10.42 34.23 -11.21
N ASP A 469 -10.38 33.27 -10.28
CA ASP A 469 -10.63 31.84 -10.49
C ASP A 469 -12.14 31.48 -10.31
N LEU A 470 -12.94 32.40 -9.76
CA LEU A 470 -14.39 32.27 -9.64
C LEU A 470 -15.10 32.77 -10.89
N GLU A 471 -14.69 33.91 -11.42
CA GLU A 471 -15.32 34.52 -12.60
C GLU A 471 -15.17 33.61 -13.82
N THR A 472 -13.97 33.07 -14.05
CA THR A 472 -13.70 32.05 -15.08
C THR A 472 -14.52 30.77 -14.88
N LYS A 473 -14.62 30.24 -13.65
CA LYS A 473 -15.44 29.05 -13.35
C LYS A 473 -16.94 29.29 -13.51
N LEU A 474 -17.41 30.51 -13.23
CA LEU A 474 -18.79 30.90 -13.42
C LEU A 474 -19.13 30.96 -14.92
N GLU A 475 -18.24 31.51 -15.74
CA GLU A 475 -18.38 31.55 -17.21
C GLU A 475 -18.35 30.14 -17.83
N GLU A 476 -17.40 29.29 -17.42
CA GLU A 476 -17.33 27.89 -17.87
C GLU A 476 -18.59 27.10 -17.50
N LEU A 477 -19.05 27.18 -16.26
CA LEU A 477 -20.27 26.49 -15.83
C LEU A 477 -21.52 27.02 -16.50
N GLN A 478 -21.57 28.32 -16.79
CA GLN A 478 -22.68 28.90 -17.54
C GLN A 478 -22.72 28.34 -18.97
N SER A 479 -21.55 28.15 -19.61
CA SER A 479 -21.47 27.45 -20.88
C SER A 479 -21.85 25.96 -20.78
N GLU A 480 -21.48 25.26 -19.68
CA GLU A 480 -21.94 23.89 -19.41
C GLU A 480 -23.47 23.81 -19.24
N PHE A 481 -24.09 24.82 -18.62
CA PHE A 481 -25.54 24.88 -18.44
C PHE A 481 -26.27 25.09 -19.77
N GLU A 482 -25.74 25.95 -20.65
CA GLU A 482 -26.30 26.22 -21.97
C GLU A 482 -26.19 25.01 -22.91
N THR A 483 -25.05 24.32 -22.88
CA THR A 483 -24.83 23.09 -23.67
C THR A 483 -25.72 21.93 -23.22
N ASN A 484 -26.04 21.83 -21.92
CA ASN A 484 -26.87 20.77 -21.34
C ASN A 484 -28.35 21.15 -21.18
N LYS A 485 -28.84 22.12 -21.95
CA LYS A 485 -30.24 22.57 -21.89
C LYS A 485 -31.21 21.44 -22.24
N SER A 486 -32.18 21.20 -21.35
CA SER A 486 -33.10 20.07 -21.47
C SER A 486 -34.42 20.45 -22.16
N ASN A 487 -34.82 19.60 -23.11
CA ASN A 487 -36.15 19.66 -23.76
C ASN A 487 -37.11 18.60 -23.20
N ILE A 488 -36.77 18.00 -22.05
CA ILE A 488 -37.57 16.95 -21.41
C ILE A 488 -38.72 17.60 -20.63
N ASP A 489 -39.95 17.19 -20.92
CA ASP A 489 -41.15 17.71 -20.24
C ASP A 489 -41.28 17.22 -18.79
N SER A 490 -40.91 15.96 -18.52
CA SER A 490 -40.93 15.37 -17.18
C SER A 490 -39.78 14.39 -16.96
N PHE A 491 -39.02 14.60 -15.89
CA PHE A 491 -37.94 13.70 -15.49
C PHE A 491 -38.43 12.46 -14.72
N LEU A 492 -39.70 12.40 -14.34
CA LEU A 492 -40.28 11.25 -13.64
C LEU A 492 -40.58 10.07 -14.59
N TYR A 493 -40.51 10.31 -15.90
CA TYR A 493 -40.60 9.28 -16.92
C TYR A 493 -39.20 8.73 -17.25
N ALA A 494 -38.90 7.53 -16.73
CA ALA A 494 -37.58 6.92 -16.84
C ALA A 494 -37.44 6.16 -18.18
N THR A 495 -36.68 6.75 -19.10
CA THR A 495 -36.16 6.07 -20.30
C THR A 495 -34.65 6.14 -20.27
N LYS A 496 -33.94 5.23 -20.95
CA LYS A 496 -32.47 5.26 -21.00
C LYS A 496 -31.90 6.63 -21.41
N SER A 497 -32.58 7.32 -22.34
CA SER A 497 -32.21 8.67 -22.76
C SER A 497 -32.46 9.72 -21.67
N ASN A 498 -33.65 9.72 -21.07
CA ASN A 498 -33.99 10.66 -20.00
C ASN A 498 -33.13 10.47 -18.75
N ASP A 499 -32.76 9.24 -18.42
CA ASP A 499 -31.95 8.91 -17.26
C ASP A 499 -30.52 9.43 -17.41
N ASN A 500 -29.92 9.27 -18.60
CA ASN A 500 -28.60 9.85 -18.88
C ASN A 500 -28.61 11.37 -18.72
N VAL A 501 -29.62 12.05 -19.28
CA VAL A 501 -29.78 13.51 -19.15
C VAL A 501 -30.07 13.91 -17.69
N PHE A 502 -30.83 13.10 -16.95
CA PHE A 502 -31.07 13.34 -15.53
C PHE A 502 -29.78 13.26 -14.73
N HIS A 503 -28.94 12.25 -14.96
CA HIS A 503 -27.68 12.08 -14.22
C HIS A 503 -26.66 13.18 -14.56
N THR A 504 -26.58 13.64 -15.81
CA THR A 504 -25.74 14.79 -16.16
C THR A 504 -26.24 16.06 -15.46
N LEU A 505 -27.53 16.36 -15.53
CA LEU A 505 -28.12 17.51 -14.83
C LEU A 505 -28.03 17.40 -13.30
N LEU A 506 -28.11 16.20 -12.73
CA LEU A 506 -27.93 15.96 -11.29
C LEU A 506 -26.50 16.28 -10.85
N SER A 507 -25.50 15.94 -11.66
CA SER A 507 -24.11 16.31 -11.39
C SER A 507 -23.90 17.83 -11.46
N LEU A 508 -24.48 18.50 -12.45
CA LEU A 508 -24.46 19.96 -12.59
C LEU A 508 -25.22 20.64 -11.46
N TYR A 509 -26.32 20.06 -11.01
CA TYR A 509 -27.07 20.52 -9.84
C TYR A 509 -26.19 20.53 -8.59
N PHE A 510 -25.43 19.46 -8.32
CA PHE A 510 -24.49 19.42 -7.21
C PHE A 510 -23.40 20.50 -7.33
N LYS A 511 -22.80 20.68 -8.52
CA LYS A 511 -21.84 21.78 -8.77
C LYS A 511 -22.47 23.16 -8.51
N SER A 512 -23.72 23.36 -8.93
CA SER A 512 -24.44 24.63 -8.76
C SER A 512 -24.70 24.98 -7.29
N ILE A 513 -24.92 23.97 -6.43
CA ILE A 513 -25.13 24.20 -5.00
C ILE A 513 -23.82 24.61 -4.33
N GLN A 514 -22.71 23.96 -4.70
CA GLN A 514 -21.39 24.30 -4.17
C GLN A 514 -21.01 25.76 -4.44
N LEU A 515 -21.39 26.29 -5.60
CA LEU A 515 -21.12 27.67 -6.01
C LEU A 515 -22.27 28.65 -5.74
N LYS A 516 -23.36 28.20 -5.08
CA LYS A 516 -24.54 29.02 -4.77
C LYS A 516 -25.23 29.67 -5.99
N ILE A 517 -25.12 29.08 -7.18
CA ILE A 517 -25.73 29.55 -8.45
C ILE A 517 -26.92 28.70 -8.90
N THR A 518 -27.59 28.03 -7.96
CA THR A 518 -28.64 27.06 -8.27
C THR A 518 -29.84 27.68 -9.01
N ASP A 519 -30.17 28.94 -8.74
CA ASP A 519 -31.24 29.64 -9.46
C ASP A 519 -30.89 29.83 -10.95
N ASN A 520 -29.62 30.13 -11.25
CA ASN A 520 -29.14 30.24 -12.63
C ASN A 520 -29.25 28.89 -13.35
N PHE A 521 -28.78 27.82 -12.71
CA PHE A 521 -28.92 26.44 -13.21
C PHE A 521 -30.39 26.10 -13.52
N LEU A 522 -31.31 26.37 -12.58
CA LEU A 522 -32.73 26.10 -12.77
C LEU A 522 -33.35 26.93 -13.91
N ASN A 523 -32.86 28.13 -14.17
CA ASN A 523 -33.39 29.00 -15.21
C ASN A 523 -32.82 28.71 -16.61
N VAL A 524 -31.54 28.32 -16.69
CA VAL A 524 -30.86 28.05 -17.96
C VAL A 524 -31.16 26.63 -18.46
N CYS A 525 -31.06 25.62 -17.59
CA CYS A 525 -31.12 24.21 -18.02
C CYS A 525 -32.53 23.69 -18.29
N PHE A 526 -33.59 24.41 -17.88
CA PHE A 526 -34.98 23.93 -17.98
C PHE A 526 -35.90 24.95 -18.65
N ASN A 527 -36.57 24.54 -19.72
CA ASN A 527 -37.45 25.40 -20.51
C ASN A 527 -38.83 25.62 -19.87
N SER A 528 -39.32 24.67 -19.07
CA SER A 528 -40.67 24.69 -18.50
C SER A 528 -40.67 24.53 -16.98
N ILE A 529 -41.68 25.12 -16.32
CA ILE A 529 -41.88 24.95 -14.87
C ILE A 529 -42.13 23.48 -14.51
N ASN A 530 -42.81 22.74 -15.39
CA ASN A 530 -43.10 21.31 -15.27
C ASN A 530 -41.79 20.49 -15.23
N SER A 531 -40.86 20.81 -16.13
CA SER A 531 -39.55 20.18 -16.19
C SER A 531 -38.74 20.44 -14.90
N LYS A 532 -38.71 21.69 -14.40
CA LYS A 532 -38.06 22.05 -13.13
C LYS A 532 -38.62 21.27 -11.94
N ILE A 533 -39.96 21.23 -11.82
CA ILE A 533 -40.65 20.55 -10.70
C ILE A 533 -40.39 19.05 -10.74
N SER A 534 -40.51 18.42 -11.92
CA SER A 534 -40.27 16.97 -12.07
C SER A 534 -38.81 16.60 -11.79
N PHE A 535 -37.85 17.44 -12.21
CA PHE A 535 -36.43 17.27 -11.89
C PHE A 535 -36.17 17.35 -10.38
N LEU A 536 -36.64 18.42 -9.72
CA LEU A 536 -36.46 18.61 -8.27
C LEU A 536 -37.10 17.47 -7.47
N LEU A 537 -38.26 16.98 -7.88
CA LEU A 537 -38.93 15.86 -7.24
C LEU A 537 -38.16 14.55 -7.42
N ARG A 538 -37.59 14.30 -8.61
CA ARG A 538 -36.72 13.15 -8.86
C ARG A 538 -35.39 13.25 -8.11
N ALA A 539 -34.82 14.45 -8.01
CA ALA A 539 -33.61 14.73 -7.24
C ALA A 539 -33.83 14.54 -5.72
N ALA A 540 -35.04 14.81 -5.20
CA ALA A 540 -35.38 14.56 -3.81
C ALA A 540 -35.56 13.06 -3.48
N THR A 541 -36.00 12.26 -4.46
CA THR A 541 -36.31 10.82 -4.32
C THR A 541 -35.13 9.91 -4.67
N SER A 542 -34.05 10.43 -5.24
CA SER A 542 -32.85 9.65 -5.57
C SER A 542 -32.09 9.24 -4.31
N LEU A 543 -31.92 7.93 -4.12
CA LEU A 543 -31.24 7.36 -2.94
C LEU A 543 -29.73 7.63 -2.96
N ASN A 544 -29.14 7.72 -4.15
CA ASN A 544 -27.72 7.98 -4.34
C ASN A 544 -27.37 9.48 -4.30
N ALA A 545 -28.29 10.35 -3.90
CA ALA A 545 -28.01 11.78 -3.75
C ALA A 545 -27.77 12.17 -2.28
N PRO A 546 -26.83 13.10 -2.00
CA PRO A 546 -26.58 13.60 -0.65
C PRO A 546 -27.85 14.14 0.05
N ILE A 547 -27.96 13.97 1.37
CA ILE A 547 -29.14 14.44 2.13
C ILE A 547 -29.35 15.94 1.98
N LYS A 548 -28.27 16.74 1.99
CA LYS A 548 -28.37 18.20 1.81
C LYS A 548 -28.90 18.58 0.42
N SER A 549 -28.49 17.89 -0.64
CA SER A 549 -29.01 18.17 -1.98
C SER A 549 -30.50 17.80 -2.07
N ARG A 550 -30.90 16.68 -1.49
CA ARG A 550 -32.30 16.22 -1.49
C ARG A 550 -33.21 17.17 -0.70
N THR A 551 -32.76 17.61 0.48
CA THR A 551 -33.49 18.58 1.31
C THR A 551 -33.54 19.96 0.66
N TYR A 552 -32.46 20.40 0.00
CA TYR A 552 -32.44 21.64 -0.76
C TYR A 552 -33.35 21.58 -2.00
N ALA A 553 -33.39 20.44 -2.70
CA ALA A 553 -34.33 20.22 -3.81
C ALA A 553 -35.78 20.37 -3.35
N LEU A 554 -36.13 19.89 -2.15
CA LEU A 554 -37.46 20.08 -1.56
C LEU A 554 -37.75 21.54 -1.20
N LYS A 555 -36.77 22.30 -0.72
CA LYS A 555 -36.93 23.74 -0.46
C LYS A 555 -37.19 24.50 -1.77
N LEU A 556 -36.37 24.26 -2.80
CA LEU A 556 -36.56 24.86 -4.13
C LEU A 556 -37.89 24.44 -4.74
N LEU A 557 -38.30 23.19 -4.57
CA LEU A 557 -39.61 22.71 -5.01
C LEU A 557 -40.72 23.50 -4.33
N ASN A 558 -40.63 23.72 -3.02
CA ASN A 558 -41.60 24.51 -2.26
C ASN A 558 -41.70 25.95 -2.77
N ASP A 559 -40.56 26.59 -3.03
CA ASP A 559 -40.52 27.98 -3.53
C ASP A 559 -41.09 28.11 -4.94
N ASN A 560 -40.80 27.14 -5.82
CA ASN A 560 -41.41 27.09 -7.15
C ASN A 560 -42.93 26.82 -7.09
N LEU A 561 -43.40 26.02 -6.12
CA LEU A 561 -44.83 25.79 -5.89
C LEU A 561 -45.54 27.04 -5.33
N LYS A 562 -44.89 27.86 -4.51
CA LYS A 562 -45.43 29.15 -4.05
C LYS A 562 -45.53 30.19 -5.16
N LYS A 563 -44.57 30.18 -6.10
CA LYS A 563 -44.57 31.05 -7.29
C LYS A 563 -45.67 30.67 -8.29
N LEU A 564 -46.14 29.42 -8.26
CA LEU A 564 -47.28 29.00 -9.07
C LEU A 564 -48.55 29.71 -8.59
N GLY A 565 -49.19 30.47 -9.49
CA GLY A 565 -50.42 31.17 -9.16
C GLY A 565 -51.52 30.20 -8.73
N LYS A 566 -52.53 30.71 -8.00
CA LYS A 566 -53.68 29.92 -7.52
C LYS A 566 -54.46 29.19 -8.63
N LYS A 567 -54.16 29.42 -9.91
CA LYS A 567 -54.79 28.83 -11.10
C LYS A 567 -54.32 27.42 -11.46
N ILE A 568 -53.21 26.94 -10.91
CA ILE A 568 -52.68 25.59 -11.21
C ILE A 568 -52.86 24.69 -10.00
N GLN A 569 -53.39 23.49 -10.22
CA GLN A 569 -53.62 22.51 -9.16
C GLN A 569 -52.42 21.57 -9.01
N THR A 570 -51.89 21.46 -7.78
CA THR A 570 -50.59 20.82 -7.49
C THR A 570 -50.68 19.44 -6.83
N TYR A 571 -51.87 18.88 -6.65
CA TYR A 571 -52.04 17.58 -5.96
C TYR A 571 -51.54 16.37 -6.75
N THR A 572 -51.19 16.53 -8.03
CA THR A 572 -50.71 15.46 -8.91
C THR A 572 -49.37 14.86 -8.45
N ILE A 573 -48.51 15.63 -7.78
CA ILE A 573 -47.22 15.16 -7.27
C ILE A 573 -47.32 14.50 -5.87
N LEU A 574 -48.50 14.50 -5.25
CA LEU A 574 -48.72 14.06 -3.88
C LEU A 574 -48.34 12.59 -3.61
N PRO A 575 -48.62 11.61 -4.50
CA PRO A 575 -48.23 10.23 -4.25
C PRO A 575 -46.72 10.08 -4.11
N ILE A 576 -45.95 10.77 -4.96
CA ILE A 576 -44.49 10.73 -4.96
C ILE A 576 -43.96 11.44 -3.70
N LEU A 577 -44.51 12.59 -3.32
CA LEU A 577 -44.13 13.27 -2.07
C LEU A 577 -44.39 12.41 -0.83
N CYS A 578 -45.48 11.62 -0.82
CA CYS A 578 -45.77 10.71 0.28
C CYS A 578 -44.72 9.59 0.44
N THR A 579 -44.01 9.20 -0.63
CA THR A 579 -42.88 8.25 -0.50
C THR A 579 -41.72 8.84 0.31
N LEU A 580 -41.50 10.16 0.27
CA LEU A 580 -40.45 10.82 1.04
C LEU A 580 -40.75 10.87 2.55
N LEU A 581 -42.02 10.73 2.94
CA LEU A 581 -42.41 10.61 4.35
C LEU A 581 -41.98 9.27 4.97
N LEU A 582 -41.69 8.25 4.15
CA LEU A 582 -41.15 6.96 4.60
C LEU A 582 -39.63 6.97 4.75
N ASN A 583 -38.95 8.05 4.37
CA ASN A 583 -37.50 8.10 4.39
C ASN A 583 -36.96 8.04 5.83
N GLU A 584 -35.82 7.38 6.04
CA GLU A 584 -35.19 7.25 7.37
C GLU A 584 -34.69 8.60 7.91
N SER A 585 -34.34 9.55 7.04
CA SER A 585 -33.85 10.87 7.40
C SER A 585 -34.98 11.82 7.81
N GLN A 586 -34.98 12.29 9.07
CA GLN A 586 -35.94 13.28 9.59
C GLN A 586 -35.97 14.60 8.80
N PRO A 587 -34.84 15.22 8.41
CA PRO A 587 -34.85 16.44 7.59
C PRO A 587 -35.60 16.30 6.26
N ILE A 588 -35.53 15.13 5.62
CA ILE A 588 -36.26 14.85 4.38
C ILE A 588 -37.76 14.79 4.66
N ARG A 589 -38.17 14.10 5.74
CA ARG A 589 -39.58 14.02 6.16
C ARG A 589 -40.15 15.39 6.51
N SER A 590 -39.40 16.21 7.24
CA SER A 590 -39.79 17.60 7.59
C SER A 590 -39.98 18.46 6.34
N ASN A 591 -39.02 18.47 5.41
CA ASN A 591 -39.14 19.26 4.19
C ASN A 591 -40.25 18.74 3.25
N ALA A 592 -40.50 17.43 3.20
CA ALA A 592 -41.64 16.88 2.46
C ALA A 592 -42.97 17.35 3.09
N SER A 593 -43.05 17.37 4.43
CA SER A 593 -44.22 17.84 5.18
C SER A 593 -44.50 19.32 4.96
N THR A 594 -43.47 20.18 4.87
CA THR A 594 -43.66 21.59 4.54
C THR A 594 -44.19 21.78 3.11
N VAL A 595 -43.68 21.02 2.14
CA VAL A 595 -44.21 21.02 0.75
C VAL A 595 -45.68 20.60 0.73
N ILE A 596 -46.07 19.55 1.47
CA ILE A 596 -47.47 19.10 1.56
C ILE A 596 -48.38 20.19 2.17
N LYS A 597 -47.91 20.88 3.21
CA LYS A 597 -48.64 22.02 3.82
C LYS A 597 -48.85 23.14 2.79
N THR A 598 -47.82 23.49 2.01
CA THR A 598 -47.93 24.50 0.94
C THR A 598 -48.88 24.07 -0.20
N ILE A 599 -48.94 22.78 -0.54
CA ILE A 599 -49.92 22.25 -1.51
C ILE A 599 -51.36 22.48 -1.02
N LYS A 600 -51.63 22.40 0.29
CA LYS A 600 -52.96 22.74 0.83
C LYS A 600 -53.27 24.23 0.63
N GLU A 601 -52.32 25.09 0.98
CA GLU A 601 -52.47 26.56 0.91
C GLU A 601 -52.69 27.06 -0.53
N SER A 602 -51.91 26.56 -1.49
CA SER A 602 -51.98 26.97 -2.90
C SER A 602 -53.32 26.59 -3.54
N ASN A 603 -53.95 25.52 -3.06
CA ASN A 603 -55.17 24.96 -3.63
C ASN A 603 -56.46 25.48 -2.96
N ASN A 604 -56.44 26.49 -2.08
CA ASN A 604 -57.59 26.97 -1.29
C ASN A 604 -58.67 27.81 -2.05
N GLY A 605 -58.62 27.97 -3.37
CA GLY A 605 -59.60 28.78 -4.13
C GLY A 605 -60.84 28.01 -4.64
N ASN A 606 -62.04 28.59 -4.53
CA ASN A 606 -63.33 28.00 -4.92
C ASN A 606 -63.66 27.95 -6.43
N ASN A 607 -62.71 28.22 -7.34
CA ASN A 607 -63.03 28.36 -8.77
C ASN A 607 -62.74 27.09 -9.59
N SER A 608 -63.71 26.77 -10.44
CA SER A 608 -63.95 25.54 -11.21
C SER A 608 -63.15 25.37 -12.52
N SER A 609 -62.17 26.22 -12.82
CA SER A 609 -61.38 26.11 -14.07
C SER A 609 -59.89 26.28 -13.81
N LYS A 610 -59.17 25.17 -13.56
CA LYS A 610 -57.74 25.21 -13.21
C LYS A 610 -56.99 24.00 -13.76
N GLU A 611 -56.02 24.28 -14.61
CA GLU A 611 -55.11 23.33 -15.23
C GLU A 611 -54.37 22.52 -14.15
N LEU A 612 -54.25 21.21 -14.39
CA LEU A 612 -53.59 20.27 -13.49
C LEU A 612 -52.09 20.24 -13.78
N LEU A 613 -51.27 20.45 -12.75
CA LEU A 613 -49.82 20.40 -12.86
C LEU A 613 -49.37 19.04 -13.43
N LEU A 614 -48.59 19.08 -14.52
CA LEU A 614 -48.04 17.92 -15.21
C LEU A 614 -49.06 16.91 -15.78
N SER A 615 -50.37 17.18 -15.76
CA SER A 615 -51.43 16.20 -16.09
C SER A 615 -51.19 15.30 -17.31
N ASP A 616 -50.69 15.87 -18.42
CA ASP A 616 -50.47 15.14 -19.67
C ASP A 616 -49.04 14.60 -19.84
N THR A 617 -48.11 14.96 -18.94
CA THR A 617 -46.67 14.74 -19.15
C THR A 617 -45.92 14.05 -18.01
N ILE A 618 -46.52 13.82 -16.81
CA ILE A 618 -45.82 13.20 -15.64
C ILE A 618 -45.02 11.96 -16.03
N PHE A 619 -45.64 10.99 -16.70
CA PHE A 619 -45.02 9.72 -17.12
C PHE A 619 -44.99 9.59 -18.66
N GLY A 620 -44.96 10.71 -19.38
CA GLY A 620 -45.12 10.74 -20.84
C GLY A 620 -46.59 10.67 -21.29
N LYS A 621 -46.86 11.02 -22.55
CA LYS A 621 -48.22 11.25 -23.05
C LYS A 621 -49.15 10.02 -22.95
N GLU A 622 -48.62 8.82 -23.21
CA GLU A 622 -49.42 7.58 -23.23
C GLU A 622 -49.79 7.06 -21.83
N LEU A 623 -48.85 7.12 -20.88
CA LEU A 623 -49.07 6.63 -19.51
C LEU A 623 -49.83 7.66 -18.67
N SER A 624 -49.61 8.95 -18.92
CA SER A 624 -50.31 10.02 -18.19
C SER A 624 -51.80 10.05 -18.52
N ALA A 625 -52.18 9.73 -19.77
CA ALA A 625 -53.59 9.60 -20.18
C ALA A 625 -54.37 8.49 -19.43
N LYS A 626 -53.66 7.50 -18.86
CA LYS A 626 -54.26 6.37 -18.12
C LYS A 626 -54.32 6.60 -16.60
N LEU A 627 -53.87 7.75 -16.11
CA LEU A 627 -53.84 8.05 -14.69
C LEU A 627 -55.26 8.32 -14.15
N ALA A 628 -55.66 7.57 -13.13
CA ALA A 628 -56.83 7.92 -12.34
C ALA A 628 -56.48 9.15 -11.48
N LEU A 629 -57.05 10.32 -11.81
CA LEU A 629 -56.84 11.57 -11.07
C LEU A 629 -57.87 11.73 -9.94
N ILE A 630 -57.48 12.42 -8.88
CA ILE A 630 -58.36 12.74 -7.75
C ILE A 630 -59.03 14.10 -7.95
N SER A 631 -60.29 14.23 -7.51
CA SER A 631 -60.99 15.52 -7.59
C SER A 631 -60.37 16.53 -6.61
N PRO A 632 -60.44 17.84 -6.88
CA PRO A 632 -59.89 18.86 -5.98
C PRO A 632 -60.50 18.82 -4.57
N LYS A 633 -61.77 18.43 -4.45
CA LYS A 633 -62.48 18.33 -3.17
C LYS A 633 -61.95 17.16 -2.35
N ASP A 634 -61.82 15.99 -2.97
CA ASP A 634 -61.33 14.78 -2.30
C ASP A 634 -59.83 14.91 -1.95
N ALA A 635 -59.05 15.56 -2.81
CA ALA A 635 -57.64 15.87 -2.55
C ALA A 635 -57.47 16.77 -1.32
N ARG A 636 -58.29 17.83 -1.17
CA ARG A 636 -58.25 18.72 0.02
C ARG A 636 -58.62 17.98 1.30
N GLN A 637 -59.62 17.11 1.24
CA GLN A 637 -60.04 16.30 2.37
C GLN A 637 -58.94 15.32 2.79
N PHE A 638 -58.32 14.64 1.82
CA PHE A 638 -57.17 13.76 2.09
C PHE A 638 -55.98 14.51 2.70
N ILE A 639 -55.56 15.64 2.11
CA ILE A 639 -54.42 16.41 2.61
C ILE A 639 -54.69 16.98 4.01
N SER A 640 -55.93 17.38 4.31
CA SER A 640 -56.27 17.89 5.64
C SER A 640 -56.14 16.80 6.70
N ASN A 641 -56.67 15.60 6.44
CA ASN A 641 -56.51 14.47 7.34
C ASN A 641 -55.03 14.05 7.48
N LEU A 642 -54.23 14.17 6.43
CA LEU A 642 -52.81 13.86 6.49
C LEU A 642 -52.03 14.88 7.35
N ILE A 643 -52.33 16.18 7.20
CA ILE A 643 -51.61 17.26 7.90
C ILE A 643 -51.72 17.15 9.43
N GLU A 644 -52.85 16.66 9.95
CA GLU A 644 -53.05 16.46 11.39
C GLU A 644 -51.98 15.54 12.02
N PHE A 645 -51.50 14.55 11.27
CA PHE A 645 -50.54 13.56 11.75
C PHE A 645 -49.11 13.77 11.23
N LEU A 646 -48.85 14.81 10.43
CA LEU A 646 -47.50 15.10 9.92
C LEU A 646 -46.45 15.26 11.03
N PRO A 647 -46.71 15.93 12.18
CA PRO A 647 -45.71 16.06 13.25
C PRO A 647 -45.22 14.69 13.77
N ASP A 648 -46.11 13.71 13.87
CA ASP A 648 -45.77 12.36 14.31
C ASP A 648 -44.96 11.60 13.25
N ILE A 649 -45.30 11.79 11.98
CA ILE A 649 -44.58 11.21 10.83
C ILE A 649 -43.19 11.82 10.67
N GLU A 650 -43.03 13.11 10.96
CA GLU A 650 -41.73 13.79 10.98
C GLU A 650 -40.78 13.11 11.98
N LEU A 651 -41.29 12.69 13.15
CA LEU A 651 -40.52 11.94 14.16
C LEU A 651 -40.26 10.48 13.75
N ASP A 652 -41.29 9.73 13.34
CA ASP A 652 -41.16 8.34 12.90
C ASP A 652 -41.91 8.08 11.59
N GLY A 653 -41.15 7.97 10.49
CA GLY A 653 -41.68 7.69 9.16
C GLY A 653 -42.46 6.37 9.06
N LYS A 654 -42.20 5.38 9.93
CA LYS A 654 -42.93 4.09 9.91
C LYS A 654 -44.40 4.27 10.29
N LEU A 655 -44.74 5.31 11.04
CA LEU A 655 -46.12 5.63 11.40
C LEU A 655 -46.97 5.99 10.19
N PHE A 656 -46.35 6.51 9.11
CA PHE A 656 -47.07 6.88 7.88
C PHE A 656 -47.92 5.73 7.34
N HIS A 657 -47.43 4.48 7.37
CA HIS A 657 -48.20 3.33 6.90
C HIS A 657 -49.50 3.12 7.69
N LYS A 658 -49.46 3.27 9.02
CA LYS A 658 -50.64 3.11 9.88
C LYS A 658 -51.62 4.25 9.67
N ILE A 659 -51.12 5.48 9.64
CA ILE A 659 -51.92 6.70 9.45
C ILE A 659 -52.61 6.68 8.09
N PHE A 660 -51.87 6.37 7.02
CA PHE A 660 -52.42 6.28 5.68
C PHE A 660 -53.51 5.19 5.58
N ALA A 661 -53.30 4.02 6.21
CA ALA A 661 -54.32 2.96 6.26
C ALA A 661 -55.59 3.38 7.01
N ASN A 662 -55.47 4.22 8.05
CA ASN A 662 -56.60 4.78 8.79
C ASN A 662 -57.36 5.81 7.94
N ILE A 663 -56.67 6.73 7.26
CA ILE A 663 -57.30 7.75 6.40
C ILE A 663 -58.08 7.08 5.26
N VAL A 664 -57.53 6.01 4.69
CA VAL A 664 -58.12 5.26 3.58
C VAL A 664 -59.22 4.30 4.04
N SER A 665 -59.44 4.09 5.34
CA SER A 665 -60.54 3.24 5.83
C SER A 665 -61.94 3.80 5.55
N ASP A 666 -62.07 5.11 5.26
CA ASP A 666 -63.31 5.72 4.80
C ASP A 666 -63.74 5.14 3.44
N ARG A 667 -64.96 4.57 3.38
CA ARG A 667 -65.47 3.86 2.19
C ARG A 667 -65.54 4.72 0.93
N LYS A 668 -65.79 6.04 1.06
CA LYS A 668 -65.95 6.93 -0.11
C LYS A 668 -64.60 7.50 -0.56
N LEU A 669 -63.90 8.17 0.34
CA LEU A 669 -62.62 8.82 0.03
C LEU A 669 -61.48 7.81 -0.16
N GLY A 670 -61.45 6.73 0.63
CA GLY A 670 -60.38 5.74 0.61
C GLY A 670 -60.26 4.98 -0.70
N LYS A 671 -61.38 4.60 -1.34
CA LYS A 671 -61.37 3.93 -2.66
C LYS A 671 -60.78 4.85 -3.73
N ILE A 672 -61.09 6.14 -3.70
CA ILE A 672 -60.59 7.15 -4.66
C ILE A 672 -59.09 7.39 -4.45
N VAL A 673 -58.66 7.60 -3.21
CA VAL A 673 -57.25 7.81 -2.87
C VAL A 673 -56.40 6.59 -3.23
N LEU A 674 -56.89 5.36 -2.97
CA LEU A 674 -56.17 4.15 -3.38
C LEU A 674 -56.08 3.99 -4.89
N ALA A 675 -57.14 4.29 -5.63
CA ALA A 675 -57.11 4.24 -7.09
C ALA A 675 -56.10 5.27 -7.65
N PHE A 676 -56.01 6.45 -7.05
CA PHE A 676 -55.03 7.48 -7.36
C PHE A 676 -53.59 7.01 -7.09
N PHE A 677 -53.29 6.46 -5.90
CA PHE A 677 -51.94 5.95 -5.60
C PHE A 677 -51.58 4.71 -6.45
N ALA A 678 -52.54 3.82 -6.70
CA ALA A 678 -52.32 2.61 -7.49
C ALA A 678 -52.09 2.91 -8.98
N SER A 679 -52.76 3.92 -9.55
CA SER A 679 -52.50 4.34 -10.92
C SER A 679 -51.07 4.88 -11.07
N PHE A 680 -50.59 5.67 -10.09
CA PHE A 680 -49.21 6.16 -10.04
C PHE A 680 -48.20 5.02 -9.87
N ALA A 681 -48.46 4.06 -8.97
CA ALA A 681 -47.57 2.91 -8.76
C ALA A 681 -47.44 2.04 -10.01
N ASN A 682 -48.50 1.92 -10.83
CA ASN A 682 -48.46 1.18 -12.07
C ASN A 682 -47.65 1.91 -13.16
N SER A 683 -47.84 3.23 -13.28
CA SER A 683 -47.27 4.05 -14.36
C SER A 683 -45.84 4.56 -14.10
N ILE A 684 -45.38 4.63 -12.84
CA ILE A 684 -44.03 5.10 -12.54
C ILE A 684 -42.98 4.03 -12.85
N ASP A 685 -41.89 4.44 -13.50
CA ASP A 685 -40.78 3.55 -13.90
C ASP A 685 -39.52 3.73 -13.04
N LEU A 686 -39.60 4.52 -11.96
CA LEU A 686 -38.53 4.69 -10.98
C LEU A 686 -38.62 3.58 -9.90
N PRO A 687 -37.64 2.66 -9.79
CA PRO A 687 -37.78 1.46 -8.95
C PRO A 687 -38.01 1.73 -7.46
N SER A 688 -37.25 2.66 -6.86
CA SER A 688 -37.36 2.99 -5.43
C SER A 688 -38.73 3.57 -5.09
N VAL A 689 -39.16 4.59 -5.82
CA VAL A 689 -40.46 5.25 -5.64
C VAL A 689 -41.60 4.27 -5.91
N LYS A 690 -41.47 3.40 -6.93
CA LYS A 690 -42.45 2.35 -7.22
C LYS A 690 -42.60 1.37 -6.05
N LEU A 691 -41.50 0.92 -5.46
CA LEU A 691 -41.49 0.01 -4.32
C LEU A 691 -42.14 0.65 -3.08
N ASP A 692 -41.84 1.91 -2.80
CA ASP A 692 -42.44 2.66 -1.70
C ASP A 692 -43.95 2.83 -1.89
N LEU A 693 -44.39 3.24 -3.09
CA LEU A 693 -45.82 3.35 -3.42
C LEU A 693 -46.54 2.00 -3.29
N ILE A 694 -45.96 0.93 -3.82
CA ILE A 694 -46.50 -0.43 -3.68
C ILE A 694 -46.62 -0.81 -2.20
N THR A 695 -45.63 -0.47 -1.38
CA THR A 695 -45.62 -0.78 0.06
C THR A 695 -46.70 0.00 0.81
N ILE A 696 -46.90 1.28 0.48
CA ILE A 696 -48.00 2.11 0.99
C ILE A 696 -49.35 1.45 0.67
N ILE A 697 -49.57 1.06 -0.59
CA ILE A 697 -50.82 0.46 -1.06
C ILE A 697 -51.07 -0.91 -0.42
N ILE A 698 -50.06 -1.79 -0.33
CA ILE A 698 -50.20 -3.12 0.29
C ILE A 698 -50.60 -2.99 1.75
N ASN A 699 -49.96 -2.08 2.51
CA ASN A 699 -50.28 -1.88 3.91
C ASN A 699 -51.70 -1.31 4.09
N ALA A 700 -52.11 -0.36 3.25
CA ALA A 700 -53.44 0.22 3.26
C ALA A 700 -54.53 -0.76 2.82
N SER A 701 -54.25 -1.64 1.85
CA SER A 701 -55.24 -2.57 1.30
C SER A 701 -55.78 -3.60 2.30
N ARG A 702 -55.07 -3.81 3.42
CA ARG A 702 -55.54 -4.67 4.53
C ARG A 702 -56.78 -4.12 5.22
N SER A 703 -57.05 -2.81 5.14
CA SER A 703 -58.21 -2.18 5.77
C SER A 703 -59.47 -2.17 4.89
N ILE A 704 -59.41 -2.58 3.61
CA ILE A 704 -60.56 -2.58 2.68
C ILE A 704 -60.83 -3.98 2.10
N LYS A 705 -62.05 -4.49 2.30
CA LYS A 705 -62.46 -5.87 1.92
C LYS A 705 -62.49 -6.15 0.41
N ASP A 706 -62.56 -5.13 -0.45
CA ASP A 706 -62.82 -5.27 -1.91
C ASP A 706 -61.56 -5.21 -2.82
N VAL A 707 -60.34 -5.04 -2.29
CA VAL A 707 -59.14 -4.73 -3.10
C VAL A 707 -58.29 -5.97 -3.47
N LYS A 708 -58.76 -7.18 -3.13
CA LYS A 708 -57.97 -8.43 -3.17
C LYS A 708 -57.22 -8.72 -4.48
N LYS A 709 -57.81 -8.46 -5.66
CA LYS A 709 -57.16 -8.70 -6.97
C LYS A 709 -55.98 -7.75 -7.24
N LEU A 710 -56.09 -6.48 -6.82
CA LEU A 710 -55.04 -5.46 -6.99
C LEU A 710 -53.82 -5.76 -6.10
N VAL A 711 -54.06 -6.28 -4.89
CA VAL A 711 -53.02 -6.63 -3.91
C VAL A 711 -52.14 -7.81 -4.36
N VAL A 712 -52.70 -8.80 -5.07
CA VAL A 712 -51.96 -9.98 -5.53
C VAL A 712 -50.92 -9.59 -6.59
N ASN A 713 -51.31 -8.78 -7.58
CA ASN A 713 -50.40 -8.29 -8.62
C ASN A 713 -49.30 -7.38 -8.06
N LEU A 714 -49.64 -6.50 -7.11
CA LEU A 714 -48.66 -5.60 -6.47
C LEU A 714 -47.68 -6.35 -5.57
N LYS A 715 -48.11 -7.41 -4.87
CA LYS A 715 -47.20 -8.28 -4.09
C LYS A 715 -46.20 -9.03 -4.97
N PHE A 716 -46.66 -9.53 -6.12
CA PHE A 716 -45.77 -10.18 -7.09
C PHE A 716 -44.73 -9.20 -7.66
N LEU A 717 -45.15 -7.99 -8.01
CA LEU A 717 -44.25 -6.91 -8.46
C LEU A 717 -43.24 -6.48 -7.38
N LYS A 718 -43.68 -6.38 -6.11
CA LYS A 718 -42.78 -6.06 -4.99
C LYS A 718 -41.65 -7.08 -4.85
N ASN A 719 -41.97 -8.38 -4.89
CA ASN A 719 -40.98 -9.44 -4.75
C ASN A 719 -39.97 -9.44 -5.92
N LYS A 720 -40.39 -9.03 -7.12
CA LYS A 720 -39.51 -8.92 -8.30
C LYS A 720 -38.58 -7.70 -8.25
N LEU A 721 -38.97 -6.63 -7.55
CA LEU A 721 -38.18 -5.38 -7.41
C LEU A 721 -37.26 -5.37 -6.18
N SER A 722 -37.49 -6.26 -5.21
CA SER A 722 -36.65 -6.42 -4.01
C SER A 722 -35.46 -7.37 -4.19
N ILE A 723 -35.40 -8.06 -5.33
CA ILE A 723 -34.27 -8.86 -5.83
C ILE A 723 -33.49 -7.97 -6.78
#